data_AF-A0AAU3JJZ2-F1
#
_entry.id   AF-A0AAU3JJZ2-F1
#
_cell.length_a   1.000
_cell.length_b   1.000
_cell.length_c   1.000
_cell.angle_alpha   90.00
_cell.angle_beta   90.00
_cell.angle_gamma   90.00
#
_symmetry.space_group_name_H-M   'P 1'
#
loop_
_entity.id
_entity.type
_entity.pdbx_description
1 polymer ?
#
loop_
_entity_poly.entity_id
_entity_poly.type
_entity_poly.pdbx_seq_one_letter_code
_entity_poly.pdbx_strand_id
1 'polypeptide(L)'
;MSEPIGRRRVLAGLAAMTVAAAVSPTLATPAHAAASSPQPLPLLPLRIPKSDLGIEQQSDEKIKWLQDAKLGMFIHWGVYSGPAKGEWYMENSAVTPENYRKYFTDSTGDQFTASAYKPADWAQLAKDMGAKYTVLTTRHHEGFALWPSTHPNAFHAGLAPMRRDLVGEYVTAVRDAGLKVGLYYSPMSWRYPGYYDVTGTNCLTNTWGYTTDPAHKENARIMKNEVYQQIKELMTQYGKIDDIYFDGGWLGQHGSDSDSAFFWEPGKLRDSANQWAVDAAYSETDSATGKALGVMGVVRKHQPDIVVNPRSGWMGDYLSEEGGSIPTGAIRNGRLAEKNFTICGTWGYKAGAPVMGFGNIMNILVNSWVRNMTVLLNVGPDRTGTVPADQAAVVRRVGSFLSTCGQAVYGTRGGPWEPLDGKYGYTYKDNTFYIHLLPGYSGTSFTTPSTGDAKVTRVFDVATGGDLPFTTGADGSVTVTGINRTRIPEDSIVGVTLDRSVQPADIAAGRTATASSEETSKGNTAAKAVDGSTTTRWSANNGNTGNWLKVDLGSEKSLTGTRIAWESPDTNYRYRIEGSTDNSTWTTLADLTATTGTRQVQVSVFRAQARYVRVTVTGLPSGVWASIRNLEVYDRPFSGDIGTFRLVNRKSGKVLDVSGASTVDGGAVIQWPSSGGTNQQWKLLPNADGSLQLSNVRSGKVLQSPGGSAQGDGLNQWTADGGDNQSWKLVPSSTNGYHQLVNVRTGWCADVKDASTADGAAVIQWPATGGSNQDWQILAL
;
A
#
# COMPACT_ATOMS: atom_id res chain seq x y z
N MET A 1 8.53 10.04 -29.23
CA MET A 1 8.16 9.86 -30.65
C MET A 1 6.81 9.18 -30.70
N SER A 2 5.82 9.92 -31.16
CA SER A 2 4.46 9.47 -31.46
C SER A 2 4.43 8.56 -32.68
N GLU A 3 3.67 7.47 -32.64
CA GLU A 3 2.66 7.19 -33.68
C GLU A 3 1.55 6.24 -33.16
N PRO A 4 0.30 6.38 -33.66
CA PRO A 4 -0.89 5.71 -33.15
C PRO A 4 -1.34 4.53 -34.04
N ILE A 5 -1.93 3.48 -33.46
CA ILE A 5 -2.56 2.40 -34.23
C ILE A 5 -4.07 2.65 -34.36
N GLY A 6 -4.51 2.88 -35.60
CA GLY A 6 -5.88 3.19 -35.98
C GLY A 6 -6.82 1.99 -36.06
N ARG A 7 -8.12 2.27 -35.82
CA ARG A 7 -9.25 1.36 -36.06
C ARG A 7 -9.64 1.35 -37.54
N ARG A 8 -9.94 0.16 -38.09
CA ARG A 8 -11.09 -0.20 -38.96
C ARG A 8 -10.80 -1.47 -39.78
N ARG A 9 -11.62 -2.53 -39.65
CA ARG A 9 -12.69 -2.91 -40.61
C ARG A 9 -13.25 -4.31 -40.27
N VAL A 10 -14.57 -4.40 -40.45
CA VAL A 10 -15.48 -5.55 -40.31
C VAL A 10 -15.85 -6.03 -41.72
N LEU A 11 -16.34 -7.29 -41.82
CA LEU A 11 -17.09 -8.00 -42.90
C LEU A 11 -16.29 -9.21 -43.40
N ALA A 12 -16.85 -10.40 -43.69
CA ALA A 12 -18.14 -11.08 -43.57
C ALA A 12 -17.77 -12.57 -43.91
N GLY A 13 -18.39 -13.65 -43.43
CA GLY A 13 -19.79 -14.04 -43.55
C GLY A 13 -19.88 -15.50 -44.02
N LEU A 14 -20.87 -16.24 -43.47
CA LEU A 14 -21.53 -17.47 -43.98
C LEU A 14 -20.70 -18.77 -44.02
N ALA A 15 -21.23 -19.98 -43.80
CA ALA A 15 -22.50 -20.50 -43.28
C ALA A 15 -22.34 -22.03 -43.15
N ALA A 16 -22.98 -22.65 -42.15
CA ALA A 16 -23.55 -24.01 -42.26
C ALA A 16 -24.48 -24.31 -41.07
N MET A 17 -25.78 -24.29 -41.33
CA MET A 17 -26.84 -25.05 -40.63
C MET A 17 -26.56 -26.56 -40.79
N THR A 18 -27.03 -27.57 -40.04
CA THR A 18 -28.15 -27.86 -39.12
C THR A 18 -27.78 -29.23 -38.48
N VAL A 19 -28.23 -29.65 -37.30
CA VAL A 19 -29.46 -30.44 -37.06
C VAL A 19 -29.65 -30.51 -35.54
N ALA A 20 -30.85 -30.16 -35.07
CA ALA A 20 -31.29 -30.36 -33.69
C ALA A 20 -31.92 -31.75 -33.54
N ALA A 21 -31.50 -32.51 -32.53
CA ALA A 21 -32.21 -33.68 -32.03
C ALA A 21 -32.59 -33.41 -30.56
N ALA A 22 -33.89 -33.37 -30.30
CA ALA A 22 -34.47 -33.17 -28.99
C ALA A 22 -34.31 -34.45 -28.13
N VAL A 23 -33.68 -34.31 -26.97
CA VAL A 23 -33.72 -35.31 -25.89
C VAL A 23 -34.28 -34.62 -24.66
N SER A 24 -35.44 -35.10 -24.20
CA SER A 24 -36.09 -34.65 -22.97
C SER A 24 -35.20 -34.90 -21.74
N PRO A 25 -35.06 -33.94 -20.81
CA PRO A 25 -34.31 -34.18 -19.58
C PRO A 25 -35.19 -34.93 -18.58
N THR A 26 -34.78 -36.14 -18.21
CA THR A 26 -35.21 -36.75 -16.96
C THR A 26 -34.59 -35.98 -15.81
N LEU A 27 -35.44 -35.55 -14.87
CA LEU A 27 -35.08 -34.89 -13.62
C LEU A 27 -34.13 -35.78 -12.80
N ALA A 28 -32.83 -35.53 -12.89
CA ALA A 28 -31.88 -35.95 -11.88
C ALA A 28 -32.00 -34.97 -10.71
N THR A 29 -32.43 -35.48 -9.56
CA THR A 29 -32.35 -34.77 -8.29
C THR A 29 -30.89 -34.38 -8.01
N PRO A 30 -30.59 -33.14 -7.60
CA PRO A 30 -29.22 -32.78 -7.25
C PRO A 30 -28.77 -33.63 -6.07
N ALA A 31 -27.65 -34.33 -6.25
CA ALA A 31 -26.87 -34.85 -5.14
C ALA A 31 -26.64 -33.71 -4.12
N HIS A 32 -26.86 -33.99 -2.85
CA HIS A 32 -26.63 -33.05 -1.76
C HIS A 32 -25.22 -32.46 -1.91
N ALA A 33 -25.14 -31.18 -2.27
CA ALA A 33 -23.90 -30.42 -2.19
C ALA A 33 -23.44 -30.49 -0.73
N ALA A 34 -22.31 -31.16 -0.48
CA ALA A 34 -21.67 -31.13 0.82
C ALA A 34 -21.44 -29.66 1.18
N ALA A 35 -21.95 -29.24 2.35
CA ALA A 35 -21.82 -27.88 2.82
C ALA A 35 -20.33 -27.50 2.88
N SER A 36 -19.94 -26.51 2.07
CA SER A 36 -18.59 -25.95 2.07
C SER A 36 -18.29 -25.34 3.43
N SER A 37 -17.10 -25.63 3.97
CA SER A 37 -16.69 -25.13 5.30
C SER A 37 -16.20 -23.68 5.23
N PRO A 38 -16.39 -22.87 6.29
CA PRO A 38 -15.95 -21.49 6.31
C PRO A 38 -14.45 -21.34 6.08
N GLN A 39 -14.08 -20.41 5.18
CA GLN A 39 -12.69 -20.13 4.83
C GLN A 39 -12.13 -19.00 5.70
N PRO A 40 -10.92 -19.15 6.28
CA PRO A 40 -10.34 -18.12 7.14
C PRO A 40 -10.09 -16.78 6.42
N LEU A 41 -10.29 -15.68 7.14
CA LEU A 41 -10.00 -14.33 6.63
C LEU A 41 -8.49 -14.10 6.45
N PRO A 42 -8.07 -13.38 5.40
CA PRO A 42 -6.64 -13.11 5.17
C PRO A 42 -6.08 -12.16 6.22
N LEU A 43 -4.87 -12.45 6.69
CA LEU A 43 -4.08 -11.49 7.47
C LEU A 43 -3.59 -10.37 6.56
N LEU A 44 -3.87 -9.12 6.91
CA LEU A 44 -3.26 -8.00 6.21
C LEU A 44 -1.73 -8.00 6.39
N PRO A 45 -0.96 -7.69 5.34
CA PRO A 45 0.49 -7.60 5.44
C PRO A 45 0.96 -6.59 6.49
N LEU A 46 1.91 -7.01 7.32
CA LEU A 46 2.53 -6.17 8.35
C LEU A 46 3.53 -5.19 7.71
N ARG A 47 3.45 -3.90 8.06
CA ARG A 47 4.42 -2.89 7.60
C ARG A 47 5.66 -2.93 8.49
N ILE A 48 6.83 -3.02 7.85
CA ILE A 48 8.13 -2.87 8.51
C ILE A 48 8.77 -1.56 8.03
N PRO A 49 8.96 -0.57 8.91
CA PRO A 49 9.67 0.66 8.59
C PRO A 49 11.07 0.39 8.04
N LYS A 50 11.42 1.09 6.97
CA LYS A 50 12.74 0.96 6.32
C LYS A 50 13.64 2.15 6.68
N SER A 51 14.93 1.89 6.73
CA SER A 51 15.96 2.93 6.83
C SER A 51 16.60 3.18 5.48
N ASP A 52 16.78 4.45 5.15
CA ASP A 52 17.39 4.91 3.89
C ASP A 52 18.01 6.30 4.10
N LEU A 53 19.18 6.53 3.49
CA LEU A 53 19.97 7.76 3.64
C LEU A 53 20.15 8.21 5.10
N GLY A 54 20.27 7.24 6.02
CA GLY A 54 20.43 7.48 7.47
C GLY A 54 19.15 7.92 8.20
N ILE A 55 17.98 7.79 7.57
CA ILE A 55 16.66 8.14 8.11
C ILE A 55 15.76 6.92 8.09
N GLU A 56 15.07 6.66 9.20
CA GLU A 56 14.03 5.64 9.27
C GLU A 56 12.66 6.24 8.93
N GLN A 57 11.84 5.48 8.21
CA GLN A 57 10.44 5.81 8.01
C GLN A 57 9.70 5.89 9.36
N GLN A 58 8.65 6.71 9.43
CA GLN A 58 7.81 6.82 10.62
C GLN A 58 7.17 5.47 10.99
N SER A 59 6.99 5.24 12.30
CA SER A 59 6.27 4.08 12.83
C SER A 59 4.80 4.07 12.38
N ASP A 60 4.16 2.91 12.48
CA ASP A 60 2.73 2.77 12.19
C ASP A 60 1.88 3.67 13.11
N GLU A 61 2.28 3.87 14.36
CA GLU A 61 1.64 4.80 15.30
C GLU A 61 1.65 6.24 14.77
N LYS A 62 2.82 6.72 14.32
CA LYS A 62 2.99 8.10 13.86
C LYS A 62 2.30 8.36 12.52
N ILE A 63 2.23 7.37 11.63
CA ILE A 63 1.55 7.52 10.33
C ILE A 63 0.04 7.18 10.42
N LYS A 64 -0.42 6.62 11.53
CA LYS A 64 -1.81 6.17 11.73
C LYS A 64 -2.82 7.27 11.45
N TRP A 65 -2.54 8.50 11.88
CA TRP A 65 -3.44 9.62 11.69
C TRP A 65 -3.77 9.85 10.21
N LEU A 66 -2.79 9.71 9.31
CA LEU A 66 -2.97 9.88 7.88
C LEU A 66 -3.83 8.75 7.30
N GLN A 67 -3.56 7.51 7.71
CA GLN A 67 -4.36 6.35 7.32
C GLN A 67 -5.82 6.45 7.77
N ASP A 68 -6.06 7.04 8.94
CA ASP A 68 -7.40 7.22 9.50
C ASP A 68 -8.12 8.43 8.88
N ALA A 69 -7.37 9.46 8.50
CA ALA A 69 -7.86 10.68 7.87
C ALA A 69 -8.52 10.43 6.51
N LYS A 70 -7.94 9.54 5.69
CA LYS A 70 -8.36 9.15 4.33
C LYS A 70 -8.43 10.24 3.27
N LEU A 71 -8.75 11.48 3.63
CA LEU A 71 -8.97 12.59 2.71
C LEU A 71 -8.32 13.86 3.24
N GLY A 72 -7.52 14.50 2.39
CA GLY A 72 -6.95 15.82 2.57
C GLY A 72 -7.31 16.76 1.42
N MET A 73 -7.14 18.06 1.63
CA MET A 73 -7.28 19.08 0.59
C MET A 73 -5.92 19.64 0.19
N PHE A 74 -5.55 19.49 -1.07
CA PHE A 74 -4.39 20.15 -1.65
C PHE A 74 -4.78 21.56 -2.11
N ILE A 75 -3.89 22.53 -1.93
CA ILE A 75 -4.10 23.91 -2.35
C ILE A 75 -2.87 24.36 -3.13
N HIS A 76 -3.02 24.50 -4.44
CA HIS A 76 -2.00 25.10 -5.31
C HIS A 76 -2.34 26.57 -5.56
N TRP A 77 -1.60 27.44 -4.88
CA TRP A 77 -1.73 28.87 -4.97
C TRP A 77 -0.36 29.57 -4.98
N GLY A 78 -0.21 30.54 -5.88
CA GLY A 78 1.04 31.27 -6.09
C GLY A 78 0.87 32.34 -7.15
N VAL A 79 1.98 32.93 -7.59
CA VAL A 79 1.99 34.02 -8.58
C VAL A 79 1.35 33.55 -9.90
N TYR A 80 1.48 32.28 -10.26
CA TYR A 80 0.78 31.66 -11.40
C TYR A 80 -0.74 31.81 -11.40
N SER A 81 -1.39 32.01 -10.26
CA SER A 81 -2.84 32.28 -10.22
C SER A 81 -3.20 33.64 -10.83
N GLY A 82 -2.25 34.58 -10.87
CA GLY A 82 -2.33 35.88 -11.53
C GLY A 82 -2.72 35.81 -13.01
N PRO A 83 -1.82 35.31 -13.88
CA PRO A 83 -2.12 35.12 -15.30
C PRO A 83 -3.14 34.02 -15.58
N ALA A 84 -3.49 33.20 -14.58
CA ALA A 84 -4.54 32.17 -14.65
C ALA A 84 -4.36 31.17 -15.81
N LYS A 85 -3.12 30.70 -16.00
CA LYS A 85 -2.73 29.76 -17.08
C LYS A 85 -2.20 28.42 -16.55
N GLY A 86 -2.36 28.15 -15.26
CA GLY A 86 -1.76 27.01 -14.57
C GLY A 86 -0.33 27.28 -14.08
N GLU A 87 0.10 26.47 -13.11
CA GLU A 87 1.34 26.60 -12.35
C GLU A 87 2.61 26.39 -13.19
N TRP A 88 2.51 25.67 -14.31
CA TRP A 88 3.60 25.49 -15.27
C TRP A 88 3.68 26.57 -16.36
N TYR A 89 2.89 27.65 -16.28
CA TYR A 89 2.85 28.69 -17.31
C TYR A 89 4.23 29.33 -17.59
N MET A 90 5.04 29.56 -16.54
CA MET A 90 6.35 30.17 -16.69
C MET A 90 7.25 29.39 -17.66
N GLU A 91 7.35 28.07 -17.45
CA GLU A 91 8.08 27.12 -18.30
C GLU A 91 7.41 26.97 -19.67
N ASN A 92 6.13 26.57 -19.69
CA ASN A 92 5.43 26.19 -20.92
C ASN A 92 5.29 27.33 -21.94
N SER A 93 5.49 28.57 -21.53
CA SER A 93 5.41 29.75 -22.40
C SER A 93 6.72 30.55 -22.45
N ALA A 94 7.84 29.97 -22.01
CA ALA A 94 9.16 30.59 -22.02
C ALA A 94 9.19 31.99 -21.38
N VAL A 95 8.38 32.22 -20.33
CA VAL A 95 8.33 33.52 -19.65
C VAL A 95 9.57 33.65 -18.79
N THR A 96 10.41 34.64 -19.07
CA THR A 96 11.64 34.84 -18.29
C THR A 96 11.33 35.15 -16.83
N PRO A 97 12.20 34.77 -15.87
CA PRO A 97 11.99 35.08 -14.45
C PRO A 97 11.73 36.56 -14.16
N GLU A 98 12.38 37.47 -14.89
CA GLU A 98 12.17 38.90 -14.78
C GLU A 98 10.76 39.31 -15.21
N ASN A 99 10.28 38.84 -16.37
CA ASN A 99 8.93 39.14 -16.82
C ASN A 99 7.87 38.47 -15.93
N TYR A 100 8.17 37.30 -15.37
CA TYR A 100 7.25 36.60 -14.48
C TYR A 100 7.02 37.37 -13.16
N ARG A 101 8.04 38.03 -12.61
CA ARG A 101 7.91 38.88 -11.40
C ARG A 101 6.91 40.02 -11.55
N LYS A 102 6.60 40.45 -12.78
CA LYS A 102 5.58 41.49 -13.06
C LYS A 102 4.19 41.06 -12.63
N TYR A 103 3.88 39.76 -12.66
CA TYR A 103 2.62 39.25 -12.12
C TYR A 103 2.49 39.40 -10.60
N PHE A 104 3.56 39.71 -9.87
CA PHE A 104 3.49 40.10 -8.46
C PHE A 104 3.60 41.63 -8.27
N THR A 105 4.48 42.28 -9.03
CA THR A 105 4.88 43.68 -8.79
C THR A 105 4.01 44.71 -9.52
N ASP A 106 3.61 44.44 -10.77
CA ASP A 106 2.89 45.41 -11.60
C ASP A 106 1.39 45.40 -11.29
N SER A 107 0.82 46.59 -11.15
CA SER A 107 -0.63 46.78 -10.90
C SER A 107 -1.45 46.54 -12.17
N THR A 108 -1.57 45.29 -12.60
CA THR A 108 -2.33 44.84 -13.78
C THR A 108 -3.49 43.92 -13.42
N GLY A 109 -4.36 43.62 -14.39
CA GLY A 109 -5.45 42.64 -14.22
C GLY A 109 -4.97 41.22 -13.89
N ASP A 110 -3.73 40.89 -14.24
CA ASP A 110 -3.10 39.59 -14.01
C ASP A 110 -2.27 39.57 -12.72
N GLN A 111 -2.30 40.63 -11.91
CA GLN A 111 -1.53 40.69 -10.68
C GLN A 111 -2.05 39.68 -9.65
N PHE A 112 -1.13 38.91 -9.07
CA PHE A 112 -1.30 38.13 -7.86
C PHE A 112 -1.40 39.07 -6.66
N THR A 113 -2.61 39.21 -6.11
CA THR A 113 -2.90 40.25 -5.11
C THR A 113 -3.20 39.72 -3.73
N ALA A 114 -3.67 38.47 -3.61
CA ALA A 114 -4.16 37.92 -2.34
C ALA A 114 -5.22 38.83 -1.64
N SER A 115 -5.91 39.68 -2.40
CA SER A 115 -6.77 40.75 -1.86
C SER A 115 -8.05 40.25 -1.18
N ALA A 116 -8.51 39.06 -1.55
CA ALA A 116 -9.65 38.37 -0.96
C ALA A 116 -9.23 37.14 -0.12
N TYR A 117 -7.94 36.96 0.13
CA TYR A 117 -7.42 35.79 0.82
C TYR A 117 -7.88 35.76 2.28
N LYS A 118 -8.69 34.76 2.58
CA LYS A 118 -9.21 34.42 3.90
C LYS A 118 -8.98 32.92 4.16
N PRO A 119 -7.90 32.52 4.84
CA PRO A 119 -7.60 31.10 5.02
C PRO A 119 -8.64 30.35 5.86
N ALA A 120 -9.43 31.06 6.67
CA ALA A 120 -10.58 30.49 7.36
C ALA A 120 -11.63 29.93 6.37
N ASP A 121 -11.83 30.58 5.22
CA ASP A 121 -12.75 30.08 4.18
C ASP A 121 -12.20 28.81 3.53
N TRP A 122 -10.88 28.70 3.36
CA TRP A 122 -10.24 27.48 2.86
C TRP A 122 -10.32 26.35 3.88
N ALA A 123 -10.04 26.63 5.16
CA ALA A 123 -10.17 25.64 6.22
C ALA A 123 -11.62 25.16 6.38
N GLN A 124 -12.59 26.07 6.25
CA GLN A 124 -14.00 25.72 6.23
C GLN A 124 -14.36 24.89 5.00
N LEU A 125 -13.86 25.22 3.80
CA LEU A 125 -14.08 24.40 2.60
C LEU A 125 -13.49 22.99 2.76
N ALA A 126 -12.31 22.86 3.35
CA ALA A 126 -11.72 21.56 3.66
C ALA A 126 -12.61 20.74 4.60
N LYS A 127 -13.16 21.36 5.64
CA LYS A 127 -14.13 20.72 6.54
C LYS A 127 -15.42 20.35 5.82
N ASP A 128 -15.95 21.25 4.99
CA ASP A 128 -17.16 21.01 4.21
C ASP A 128 -16.95 19.83 3.25
N MET A 129 -15.77 19.68 2.66
CA MET A 129 -15.40 18.53 1.82
C MET A 129 -15.24 17.23 2.63
N GLY A 130 -15.06 17.33 3.96
CA GLY A 130 -14.78 16.19 4.84
C GLY A 130 -13.29 15.87 5.00
N ALA A 131 -12.39 16.75 4.55
CA ALA A 131 -10.95 16.55 4.77
C ALA A 131 -10.59 16.59 6.26
N LYS A 132 -9.50 15.91 6.61
CA LYS A 132 -8.92 15.94 7.98
C LYS A 132 -7.55 16.63 8.04
N TYR A 133 -6.99 16.94 6.88
CA TYR A 133 -5.72 17.64 6.73
C TYR A 133 -5.73 18.46 5.46
N THR A 134 -4.81 19.42 5.36
CA THR A 134 -4.63 20.25 4.17
C THR A 134 -3.15 20.35 3.84
N VAL A 135 -2.81 20.56 2.57
CA VAL A 135 -1.43 20.80 2.13
C VAL A 135 -1.42 22.04 1.25
N LEU A 136 -0.66 23.08 1.64
CA LEU A 136 -0.54 24.33 0.88
C LEU A 136 0.82 24.41 0.17
N THR A 137 0.84 24.82 -1.10
CA THR A 137 2.08 25.19 -1.81
C THR A 137 2.74 26.41 -1.18
N THR A 138 3.63 26.22 -0.20
CA THR A 138 4.37 27.33 0.42
C THR A 138 5.30 28.01 -0.59
N ARG A 139 5.90 27.20 -1.47
CA ARG A 139 6.70 27.61 -2.62
C ARG A 139 6.55 26.57 -3.73
N HIS A 140 6.21 27.02 -4.93
CA HIS A 140 6.18 26.19 -6.15
C HIS A 140 7.43 26.41 -7.03
N HIS A 141 7.50 25.75 -8.18
CA HIS A 141 8.63 25.80 -9.14
C HIS A 141 9.01 27.21 -9.62
N GLU A 142 8.06 28.15 -9.67
CA GLU A 142 8.33 29.57 -9.96
C GLU A 142 9.26 30.23 -8.92
N GLY A 143 9.41 29.60 -7.75
CA GLY A 143 10.32 30.03 -6.68
C GLY A 143 9.83 31.22 -5.87
N PHE A 144 8.53 31.50 -5.88
CA PHE A 144 7.89 32.48 -4.99
C PHE A 144 7.49 31.82 -3.66
N ALA A 145 7.98 32.36 -2.55
CA ALA A 145 7.62 31.92 -1.21
C ALA A 145 6.41 32.72 -0.68
N LEU A 146 5.36 32.03 -0.23
CA LEU A 146 4.14 32.61 0.32
C LEU A 146 4.32 33.27 1.72
N TRP A 147 5.53 33.28 2.25
CA TRP A 147 5.88 33.83 3.57
C TRP A 147 7.09 34.76 3.49
N PRO A 148 7.38 35.62 4.49
CA PRO A 148 8.51 36.53 4.48
C PRO A 148 9.85 35.79 4.74
N SER A 149 10.32 34.99 3.78
CA SER A 149 11.60 34.30 3.88
C SER A 149 12.77 35.28 4.01
N THR A 150 13.72 34.98 4.89
CA THR A 150 14.85 35.87 5.21
C THR A 150 16.09 35.62 4.37
N HIS A 151 16.04 34.70 3.39
CA HIS A 151 17.17 34.48 2.48
C HIS A 151 17.36 35.71 1.55
N PRO A 152 18.59 36.23 1.36
CA PRO A 152 18.81 37.47 0.60
C PRO A 152 18.29 37.45 -0.85
N ASN A 153 18.22 36.27 -1.48
CA ASN A 153 17.74 36.10 -2.85
C ASN A 153 16.28 35.63 -2.96
N ALA A 154 15.55 35.57 -1.83
CA ALA A 154 14.18 35.09 -1.82
C ALA A 154 13.24 36.03 -2.61
N PHE A 155 12.37 35.43 -3.43
CA PHE A 155 11.23 36.11 -4.03
C PHE A 155 9.99 35.73 -3.24
N HIS A 156 9.33 36.67 -2.55
CA HIS A 156 8.38 36.30 -1.52
C HIS A 156 7.26 37.31 -1.21
N ALA A 157 6.19 36.85 -0.55
CA ALA A 157 4.99 37.62 -0.22
C ALA A 157 5.21 38.75 0.79
N GLY A 158 6.28 38.66 1.60
CA GLY A 158 6.72 39.73 2.49
C GLY A 158 7.24 41.00 1.77
N LEU A 159 7.53 40.94 0.47
CA LEU A 159 7.94 42.10 -0.33
C LEU A 159 6.74 42.99 -0.66
N ALA A 160 7.02 44.26 -1.02
CA ALA A 160 6.01 45.10 -1.66
C ALA A 160 5.60 44.51 -3.03
N PRO A 161 4.31 44.60 -3.42
CA PRO A 161 3.25 45.38 -2.76
C PRO A 161 2.50 44.64 -1.65
N MET A 162 2.70 43.33 -1.47
CA MET A 162 1.85 42.49 -0.63
C MET A 162 2.14 42.58 0.88
N ARG A 163 3.42 42.51 1.30
CA ARG A 163 3.86 42.62 2.71
C ARG A 163 3.10 41.73 3.70
N ARG A 164 2.87 40.45 3.35
CA ARG A 164 2.12 39.49 4.20
C ARG A 164 2.86 38.17 4.40
N ASP A 165 2.52 37.49 5.49
CA ASP A 165 2.86 36.09 5.75
C ASP A 165 1.61 35.22 5.53
N LEU A 166 1.43 34.74 4.31
CA LEU A 166 0.26 33.95 3.95
C LEU A 166 0.33 32.53 4.53
N VAL A 167 1.54 31.99 4.73
CA VAL A 167 1.71 30.66 5.36
C VAL A 167 1.30 30.73 6.84
N GLY A 168 1.71 31.77 7.57
CA GLY A 168 1.34 31.96 8.98
C GLY A 168 -0.17 32.07 9.18
N GLU A 169 -0.85 32.83 8.32
CA GLU A 169 -2.31 32.95 8.34
C GLU A 169 -3.00 31.61 8.03
N TYR A 170 -2.52 30.86 7.02
CA TYR A 170 -3.00 29.53 6.67
C TYR A 170 -2.85 28.54 7.83
N VAL A 171 -1.65 28.44 8.40
CA VAL A 171 -1.33 27.50 9.48
C VAL A 171 -2.23 27.75 10.69
N THR A 172 -2.47 29.02 11.03
CA THR A 172 -3.35 29.40 12.13
C THR A 172 -4.79 28.95 11.86
N ALA A 173 -5.34 29.30 10.70
CA ALA A 173 -6.73 28.96 10.36
C ALA A 173 -6.99 27.45 10.28
N VAL A 174 -6.06 26.68 9.71
CA VAL A 174 -6.17 25.21 9.62
C VAL A 174 -6.14 24.57 11.01
N ARG A 175 -5.26 25.05 11.88
CA ARG A 175 -5.16 24.56 13.26
C ARG A 175 -6.41 24.91 14.08
N ASP A 176 -6.91 26.13 13.96
CA ASP A 176 -8.15 26.56 14.61
C ASP A 176 -9.37 25.76 14.13
N ALA A 177 -9.34 25.31 12.87
CA ALA A 177 -10.36 24.43 12.31
C ALA A 177 -10.25 22.96 12.79
N GLY A 178 -9.22 22.61 13.56
CA GLY A 178 -8.97 21.25 14.06
C GLY A 178 -8.42 20.29 12.99
N LEU A 179 -7.88 20.83 11.90
CA LEU A 179 -7.29 20.06 10.81
C LEU A 179 -5.77 19.93 11.01
N LYS A 180 -5.20 18.85 10.46
CA LYS A 180 -3.75 18.68 10.39
C LYS A 180 -3.14 19.61 9.34
N VAL A 181 -1.95 20.12 9.63
CA VAL A 181 -1.28 21.13 8.82
C VAL A 181 -0.21 20.47 7.96
N GLY A 182 -0.33 20.61 6.64
CA GLY A 182 0.64 20.13 5.67
C GLY A 182 1.20 21.26 4.82
N LEU A 183 2.48 21.16 4.46
CA LEU A 183 3.18 22.16 3.66
C LEU A 183 3.79 21.50 2.43
N TYR A 184 3.45 21.98 1.24
CA TYR A 184 4.18 21.64 0.03
C TYR A 184 5.38 22.56 -0.14
N TYR A 185 6.50 22.00 -0.58
CA TYR A 185 7.72 22.75 -0.85
C TYR A 185 8.45 22.23 -2.09
N SER A 186 8.74 23.14 -3.03
CA SER A 186 9.55 22.80 -4.19
C SER A 186 11.04 23.17 -4.02
N PRO A 187 11.97 22.20 -4.03
CA PRO A 187 13.41 22.49 -3.97
C PRO A 187 13.89 23.28 -5.19
N MET A 188 13.45 22.90 -6.39
CA MET A 188 13.82 23.60 -7.62
C MET A 188 13.25 25.02 -7.66
N SER A 189 13.89 25.88 -8.45
CA SER A 189 13.31 27.15 -8.85
C SER A 189 13.80 27.58 -10.23
N TRP A 190 12.85 27.89 -11.11
CA TRP A 190 13.11 28.42 -12.45
C TRP A 190 13.79 29.80 -12.46
N ARG A 191 13.96 30.45 -11.30
CA ARG A 191 14.72 31.69 -11.18
C ARG A 191 16.23 31.49 -11.33
N TYR A 192 16.70 30.25 -11.22
CA TYR A 192 18.13 29.91 -11.16
C TYR A 192 18.53 29.13 -12.41
N PRO A 193 19.28 29.73 -13.35
CA PRO A 193 19.85 29.00 -14.50
C PRO A 193 20.68 27.78 -14.09
N GLY A 194 21.35 27.84 -12.93
CA GLY A 194 22.13 26.74 -12.37
C GLY A 194 21.34 25.47 -12.08
N TYR A 195 20.01 25.54 -12.02
CA TYR A 195 19.16 24.35 -11.95
C TYR A 195 19.31 23.42 -13.18
N TYR A 196 19.62 23.99 -14.35
CA TYR A 196 19.84 23.25 -15.60
C TYR A 196 21.31 22.85 -15.80
N ASP A 197 22.23 23.38 -15.00
CA ASP A 197 23.68 23.23 -15.16
C ASP A 197 24.39 23.28 -13.81
N VAL A 198 24.06 22.33 -12.93
CA VAL A 198 24.54 22.34 -11.54
C VAL A 198 26.08 22.26 -11.43
N THR A 199 26.76 21.72 -12.45
CA THR A 199 28.22 21.64 -12.49
C THR A 199 28.89 22.85 -13.17
N GLY A 200 28.14 23.65 -13.94
CA GLY A 200 28.69 24.70 -14.81
C GLY A 200 29.44 24.16 -16.03
N THR A 201 29.20 22.90 -16.40
CA THR A 201 29.95 22.20 -17.46
C THR A 201 29.07 21.45 -18.45
N ASN A 202 27.77 21.30 -18.18
CA ASN A 202 26.87 20.53 -19.02
C ASN A 202 25.42 20.99 -18.82
N CYS A 203 25.11 22.18 -19.36
CA CYS A 203 23.76 22.71 -19.30
C CYS A 203 22.82 21.88 -20.15
N LEU A 204 21.75 21.38 -19.52
CA LEU A 204 20.70 20.63 -20.19
C LEU A 204 19.85 21.55 -21.06
N THR A 205 19.31 20.99 -22.15
CA THR A 205 18.38 21.71 -23.04
C THR A 205 17.19 22.21 -22.22
N ASN A 206 16.86 23.50 -22.37
CA ASN A 206 15.84 24.15 -21.58
C ASN A 206 15.10 25.21 -22.41
N THR A 207 13.90 25.56 -21.95
CA THR A 207 12.97 26.43 -22.70
C THR A 207 13.42 27.88 -22.79
N TRP A 208 14.30 28.35 -21.89
CA TRP A 208 14.86 29.71 -21.91
C TRP A 208 16.18 29.85 -22.67
N GLY A 209 16.72 28.76 -23.22
CA GLY A 209 17.93 28.78 -24.03
C GLY A 209 19.22 29.01 -23.24
N TYR A 210 19.26 28.72 -21.93
CA TYR A 210 20.51 28.76 -21.17
C TYR A 210 21.53 27.79 -21.77
N THR A 211 22.78 28.22 -21.89
CA THR A 211 23.91 27.40 -22.32
C THR A 211 24.91 27.21 -21.17
N THR A 212 25.82 26.25 -21.30
CA THR A 212 26.84 26.00 -20.26
C THR A 212 27.60 27.27 -19.88
N ASP A 213 27.64 27.55 -18.58
CA ASP A 213 28.36 28.69 -18.01
C ASP A 213 28.96 28.27 -16.65
N PRO A 214 30.28 28.43 -16.42
CA PRO A 214 30.89 28.15 -15.13
C PRO A 214 30.21 28.84 -13.93
N ALA A 215 29.59 30.01 -14.13
CA ALA A 215 28.86 30.74 -13.08
C ALA A 215 27.59 30.01 -12.62
N HIS A 216 27.06 29.09 -13.43
CA HIS A 216 25.88 28.29 -13.08
C HIS A 216 26.12 27.39 -11.86
N LYS A 217 27.36 26.93 -11.63
CA LYS A 217 27.69 26.15 -10.43
C LYS A 217 27.45 26.95 -9.15
N GLU A 218 27.89 28.21 -9.12
CA GLU A 218 27.67 29.08 -7.97
C GLU A 218 26.19 29.48 -7.84
N ASN A 219 25.51 29.73 -8.97
CA ASN A 219 24.08 29.99 -8.99
C ASN A 219 23.26 28.82 -8.41
N ALA A 220 23.61 27.57 -8.75
CA ALA A 220 23.00 26.37 -8.19
C ALA A 220 23.26 26.26 -6.68
N ARG A 221 24.49 26.55 -6.22
CA ARG A 221 24.83 26.54 -4.79
C ARG A 221 24.01 27.56 -3.99
N ILE A 222 23.79 28.76 -4.54
CA ILE A 222 22.91 29.78 -3.94
C ILE A 222 21.45 29.29 -3.86
N MET A 223 20.94 28.63 -4.91
CA MET A 223 19.61 28.02 -4.87
C MET A 223 19.51 26.98 -3.74
N LYS A 224 20.54 26.13 -3.58
CA LYS A 224 20.59 25.13 -2.51
C LYS A 224 20.61 25.79 -1.12
N ASN A 225 21.36 26.86 -0.93
CA ASN A 225 21.35 27.65 0.31
C ASN A 225 19.95 28.19 0.65
N GLU A 226 19.25 28.76 -0.34
CA GLU A 226 17.87 29.22 -0.17
C GLU A 226 16.97 28.09 0.30
N VAL A 227 17.12 26.89 -0.27
CA VAL A 227 16.34 25.71 0.14
C VAL A 227 16.59 25.32 1.60
N TYR A 228 17.84 25.25 2.03
CA TYR A 228 18.15 24.87 3.42
C TYR A 228 17.63 25.91 4.42
N GLN A 229 17.74 27.20 4.11
CA GLN A 229 17.18 28.25 4.96
C GLN A 229 15.65 28.17 5.01
N GLN A 230 14.98 28.06 3.87
CA GLN A 230 13.52 28.04 3.79
C GLN A 230 12.93 26.82 4.51
N ILE A 231 13.53 25.63 4.37
CA ILE A 231 13.11 24.44 5.12
C ILE A 231 13.25 24.67 6.62
N LYS A 232 14.36 25.24 7.08
CA LYS A 232 14.53 25.58 8.50
C LYS A 232 13.46 26.56 8.99
N GLU A 233 13.17 27.61 8.23
CA GLU A 233 12.12 28.59 8.57
C GLU A 233 10.76 27.90 8.72
N LEU A 234 10.34 27.11 7.72
CA LEU A 234 9.06 26.40 7.74
C LEU A 234 8.94 25.44 8.93
N MET A 235 10.02 24.73 9.27
CA MET A 235 10.01 23.75 10.35
C MET A 235 10.11 24.35 11.75
N THR A 236 10.47 25.63 11.90
CA THR A 236 10.72 26.26 13.21
C THR A 236 9.76 27.41 13.55
N GLN A 237 9.22 28.11 12.56
CA GLN A 237 8.46 29.36 12.80
C GLN A 237 6.95 29.17 12.83
N TYR A 238 6.43 28.04 12.35
CA TYR A 238 4.99 27.83 12.13
C TYR A 238 4.35 26.82 13.11
N GLY A 239 5.03 26.48 14.20
CA GLY A 239 4.57 25.50 15.18
C GLY A 239 4.62 24.07 14.66
N LYS A 240 3.71 23.21 15.11
CA LYS A 240 3.66 21.82 14.65
C LYS A 240 3.17 21.75 13.20
N ILE A 241 3.94 21.03 12.38
CA ILE A 241 3.61 20.65 11.01
C ILE A 241 3.47 19.12 10.96
N ASP A 242 2.34 18.64 10.44
CA ASP A 242 2.02 17.21 10.42
C ASP A 242 2.51 16.52 9.13
N ASP A 243 2.58 17.24 8.01
CA ASP A 243 3.00 16.74 6.69
C ASP A 243 3.91 17.75 5.95
N ILE A 244 4.97 17.28 5.29
CA ILE A 244 5.70 18.05 4.28
C ILE A 244 5.74 17.28 2.94
N TYR A 245 5.16 17.90 1.92
CA TYR A 245 5.09 17.35 0.57
C TYR A 245 6.16 18.03 -0.30
N PHE A 246 7.25 17.33 -0.58
CA PHE A 246 8.25 17.79 -1.53
C PHE A 246 7.79 17.58 -2.97
N ASP A 247 8.33 18.36 -3.90
CA ASP A 247 8.12 18.17 -5.33
C ASP A 247 9.11 18.96 -6.18
N GLY A 248 9.54 18.40 -7.31
CA GLY A 248 10.58 19.00 -8.14
C GLY A 248 11.98 18.81 -7.57
N GLY A 249 12.28 17.61 -7.04
CA GLY A 249 13.62 17.21 -6.63
C GLY A 249 14.52 16.85 -7.82
N TRP A 250 13.95 16.48 -8.97
CA TRP A 250 14.70 16.28 -10.22
C TRP A 250 15.45 17.55 -10.65
N LEU A 251 16.53 17.39 -11.43
CA LEU A 251 17.37 18.51 -11.92
C LEU A 251 17.19 18.71 -13.42
N GLY A 252 17.12 19.98 -13.84
CA GLY A 252 16.86 20.35 -15.23
C GLY A 252 15.60 19.76 -15.85
N GLN A 253 14.63 19.28 -15.05
CA GLN A 253 13.41 18.57 -15.51
C GLN A 253 13.71 17.21 -16.18
N HIS A 254 14.81 16.59 -15.79
CA HIS A 254 15.20 15.26 -16.26
C HIS A 254 15.37 14.27 -15.11
N GLY A 255 15.15 12.99 -15.41
CA GLY A 255 15.30 11.90 -14.45
C GLY A 255 14.21 11.89 -13.37
N SER A 256 14.54 11.24 -12.26
CA SER A 256 13.71 11.10 -11.06
C SER A 256 14.23 11.96 -9.92
N ASP A 257 13.41 12.18 -8.88
CA ASP A 257 13.84 12.88 -7.66
C ASP A 257 15.07 12.21 -7.01
N SER A 258 15.17 10.88 -7.08
CA SER A 258 16.31 10.14 -6.55
C SER A 258 17.61 10.34 -7.34
N ASP A 259 17.52 10.59 -8.66
CA ASP A 259 18.71 10.81 -9.50
C ASP A 259 19.44 12.11 -9.10
N SER A 260 18.71 13.05 -8.51
CA SER A 260 19.21 14.35 -8.07
C SER A 260 19.54 14.41 -6.58
N ALA A 261 19.41 13.30 -5.84
CA ALA A 261 19.65 13.26 -4.41
C ALA A 261 21.08 13.69 -4.02
N PHE A 262 22.06 13.50 -4.91
CA PHE A 262 23.44 13.95 -4.68
C PHE A 262 23.53 15.48 -4.51
N PHE A 263 22.65 16.25 -5.16
CA PHE A 263 22.70 17.70 -5.11
C PHE A 263 21.95 18.22 -3.89
N TRP A 264 20.72 17.74 -3.65
CA TRP A 264 19.90 18.21 -2.53
C TRP A 264 20.33 17.64 -1.17
N GLU A 265 20.94 16.46 -1.16
CA GLU A 265 21.31 15.69 0.03
C GLU A 265 20.12 15.46 0.97
N PRO A 266 19.09 14.71 0.53
CA PRO A 266 17.85 14.51 1.27
C PRO A 266 18.00 13.55 2.46
N GLY A 267 19.21 13.10 2.78
CA GLY A 267 19.48 12.21 3.90
C GLY A 267 19.49 12.90 5.27
N LYS A 268 19.83 12.14 6.31
CA LYS A 268 20.00 12.67 7.67
C LYS A 268 21.20 13.61 7.74
N LEU A 269 22.33 13.19 7.18
CA LEU A 269 23.60 13.90 7.21
C LEU A 269 24.03 14.25 5.78
N ARG A 270 24.72 15.39 5.64
CA ARG A 270 25.40 15.76 4.39
C ARG A 270 26.72 15.04 4.25
N ASP A 271 27.13 14.82 3.00
CA ASP A 271 28.46 14.35 2.67
C ASP A 271 29.43 15.54 2.67
N SER A 272 30.46 15.47 3.51
CA SER A 272 31.51 16.49 3.58
C SER A 272 32.34 16.58 2.29
N ALA A 273 32.35 15.54 1.47
CA ALA A 273 33.03 15.52 0.17
C ALA A 273 32.15 16.07 -0.97
N ASN A 274 30.90 16.42 -0.70
CA ASN A 274 29.99 16.93 -1.71
C ASN A 274 30.47 18.27 -2.28
N GLN A 275 30.60 18.35 -3.60
CA GLN A 275 31.08 19.57 -4.27
C GLN A 275 30.10 20.75 -4.22
N TRP A 276 28.86 20.54 -3.76
CA TRP A 276 27.82 21.57 -3.58
C TRP A 276 27.57 21.83 -2.09
N ALA A 277 28.56 22.43 -1.42
CA ALA A 277 28.44 22.77 -0.01
C ALA A 277 27.35 23.85 0.24
N VAL A 278 26.55 23.63 1.29
CA VAL A 278 25.69 24.65 1.89
C VAL A 278 26.54 25.51 2.83
N ASP A 279 26.43 26.83 2.71
CA ASP A 279 27.19 27.77 3.55
C ASP A 279 26.89 27.57 5.03
N ALA A 280 27.88 27.85 5.87
CA ALA A 280 27.78 27.72 7.32
C ALA A 280 26.57 28.46 7.91
N ALA A 281 26.19 29.62 7.34
CA ALA A 281 25.04 30.42 7.76
C ALA A 281 23.68 29.71 7.59
N TYR A 282 23.58 28.77 6.63
CA TYR A 282 22.35 28.04 6.32
C TYR A 282 22.43 26.56 6.75
N SER A 283 23.53 26.15 7.37
CA SER A 283 23.73 24.79 7.83
C SER A 283 23.27 24.61 9.28
N GLU A 284 22.77 23.42 9.59
CA GLU A 284 22.63 22.93 10.95
C GLU A 284 23.44 21.65 11.15
N THR A 285 23.75 21.32 12.40
CA THR A 285 24.48 20.11 12.78
C THR A 285 23.62 19.18 13.63
N ASP A 286 23.93 17.89 13.51
CA ASP A 286 23.45 16.82 14.36
C ASP A 286 24.20 16.88 15.70
N SER A 287 23.45 16.96 16.81
CA SER A 287 24.05 17.14 18.14
C SER A 287 24.87 15.94 18.61
N ALA A 288 24.58 14.73 18.11
CA ALA A 288 25.28 13.51 18.51
C ALA A 288 26.61 13.33 17.77
N THR A 289 26.67 13.70 16.49
CA THR A 289 27.83 13.46 15.63
C THR A 289 28.63 14.72 15.30
N GLY A 290 28.08 15.91 15.52
CA GLY A 290 28.65 17.19 15.11
C GLY A 290 28.65 17.42 13.59
N LYS A 291 28.15 16.47 12.80
CA LYS A 291 28.12 16.53 11.34
C LYS A 291 26.97 17.39 10.85
N ALA A 292 27.13 18.00 9.67
CA ALA A 292 26.08 18.80 9.06
C ALA A 292 24.86 17.95 8.65
N LEU A 293 23.67 18.46 8.91
CA LEU A 293 22.40 17.82 8.56
C LEU A 293 22.08 18.01 7.08
N GLY A 294 21.55 16.96 6.45
CA GLY A 294 20.88 17.04 5.15
C GLY A 294 19.48 17.61 5.29
N VAL A 295 18.74 17.77 4.18
CA VAL A 295 17.41 18.41 4.18
C VAL A 295 16.46 17.73 5.16
N MET A 296 16.36 16.40 5.09
CA MET A 296 15.49 15.66 5.99
C MET A 296 16.05 15.55 7.41
N GLY A 297 17.37 15.66 7.59
CA GLY A 297 17.97 15.84 8.90
C GLY A 297 17.47 17.10 9.60
N VAL A 298 17.36 18.22 8.87
CA VAL A 298 16.76 19.47 9.37
C VAL A 298 15.28 19.27 9.68
N VAL A 299 14.52 18.66 8.76
CA VAL A 299 13.08 18.35 8.95
C VAL A 299 12.85 17.52 10.22
N ARG A 300 13.55 16.38 10.37
CA ARG A 300 13.38 15.46 11.49
C ARG A 300 13.90 16.00 12.83
N LYS A 301 14.87 16.91 12.81
CA LYS A 301 15.36 17.60 14.02
C LYS A 301 14.28 18.48 14.65
N HIS A 302 13.55 19.24 13.83
CA HIS A 302 12.58 20.22 14.32
C HIS A 302 11.15 19.69 14.36
N GLN A 303 10.81 18.72 13.51
CA GLN A 303 9.49 18.08 13.46
C GLN A 303 9.66 16.55 13.46
N PRO A 304 9.94 15.92 14.62
CA PRO A 304 10.26 14.49 14.69
C PRO A 304 9.12 13.54 14.30
N ASP A 305 7.88 14.03 14.26
CA ASP A 305 6.67 13.25 13.97
C ASP A 305 6.03 13.55 12.62
N ILE A 306 6.60 14.49 11.84
CA ILE A 306 6.08 14.87 10.52
C ILE A 306 6.09 13.66 9.57
N VAL A 307 5.14 13.57 8.64
CA VAL A 307 5.20 12.57 7.55
C VAL A 307 5.65 13.24 6.27
N VAL A 308 6.32 12.50 5.38
CA VAL A 308 6.92 13.06 4.17
C VAL A 308 6.74 12.12 2.97
N ASN A 309 6.47 12.68 1.79
CA ASN A 309 6.42 11.95 0.52
C ASN A 309 7.83 11.66 -0.04
N PRO A 310 8.01 10.89 -1.13
CA PRO A 310 9.34 10.48 -1.59
C PRO A 310 10.06 11.52 -2.47
N ARG A 311 9.44 12.69 -2.70
CA ARG A 311 9.85 13.63 -3.76
C ARG A 311 10.98 14.59 -3.39
N SER A 312 11.59 14.39 -2.23
CA SER A 312 12.90 14.99 -1.92
C SER A 312 14.07 14.20 -2.51
N GLY A 313 13.82 12.97 -2.98
CA GLY A 313 14.84 11.99 -3.35
C GLY A 313 15.15 10.98 -2.23
N TRP A 314 14.59 11.18 -1.02
CA TRP A 314 14.51 10.15 0.02
C TRP A 314 13.27 9.27 -0.20
N MET A 315 13.26 8.03 0.29
CA MET A 315 12.16 7.09 0.02
C MET A 315 10.76 7.47 0.57
N GLY A 316 10.67 8.46 1.46
CA GLY A 316 9.42 8.93 2.06
C GLY A 316 8.81 7.97 3.09
N ASP A 317 7.88 8.46 3.89
CA ASP A 317 7.07 7.68 4.84
C ASP A 317 5.90 6.97 4.17
N TYR A 318 5.41 7.56 3.08
CA TYR A 318 4.35 7.05 2.22
C TYR A 318 4.69 7.28 0.74
N LEU A 319 4.04 6.53 -0.15
CA LEU A 319 4.16 6.68 -1.59
C LEU A 319 3.17 7.72 -2.10
N SER A 320 3.57 8.44 -3.15
CA SER A 320 2.70 9.37 -3.86
C SER A 320 2.32 8.80 -5.23
N GLU A 321 1.02 8.66 -5.49
CA GLU A 321 0.47 8.30 -6.80
C GLU A 321 -0.23 9.53 -7.38
N GLU A 322 0.42 10.21 -8.33
CA GLU A 322 -0.07 11.45 -8.92
C GLU A 322 -0.98 11.21 -10.14
N GLY A 323 -2.03 12.03 -10.25
CA GLY A 323 -2.79 12.23 -11.48
C GLY A 323 -4.22 11.68 -11.44
N GLY A 324 -5.03 12.07 -12.42
CA GLY A 324 -6.47 11.77 -12.48
C GLY A 324 -6.85 10.35 -12.90
N SER A 325 -5.89 9.42 -12.99
CA SER A 325 -6.18 8.01 -13.29
C SER A 325 -6.91 7.34 -12.12
N ILE A 326 -7.89 6.48 -12.43
CA ILE A 326 -8.58 5.68 -11.41
C ILE A 326 -7.63 4.58 -10.92
N PRO A 327 -7.40 4.44 -9.60
CA PRO A 327 -6.59 3.35 -9.07
C PRO A 327 -7.21 1.98 -9.38
N THR A 328 -6.38 1.04 -9.85
CA THR A 328 -6.81 -0.33 -10.21
C THR A 328 -5.91 -1.39 -9.55
N GLY A 329 -6.34 -2.65 -9.66
CA GLY A 329 -5.61 -3.82 -9.17
C GLY A 329 -5.75 -4.04 -7.66
N ALA A 330 -4.76 -4.71 -7.08
CA ALA A 330 -4.81 -5.17 -5.70
C ALA A 330 -4.76 -4.05 -4.64
N ILE A 331 -5.17 -4.38 -3.43
CA ILE A 331 -4.97 -3.56 -2.22
C ILE A 331 -3.49 -3.18 -2.08
N ARG A 332 -3.22 -1.91 -1.75
CA ARG A 332 -1.86 -1.43 -1.50
C ARG A 332 -1.39 -1.93 -0.13
N ASN A 333 -0.49 -2.91 -0.17
CA ASN A 333 0.06 -3.58 0.99
C ASN A 333 1.53 -3.20 1.22
N GLY A 334 1.98 -3.19 2.49
CA GLY A 334 3.39 -3.01 2.87
C GLY A 334 3.95 -1.57 2.81
N ARG A 335 3.30 -0.64 2.09
CA ARG A 335 3.60 0.80 2.12
C ARG A 335 2.30 1.60 2.01
N LEU A 336 2.13 2.61 2.86
CA LEU A 336 1.03 3.58 2.71
C LEU A 336 1.18 4.30 1.38
N ALA A 337 0.08 4.50 0.67
CA ALA A 337 0.04 5.28 -0.56
C ALA A 337 -1.03 6.39 -0.47
N GLU A 338 -0.71 7.54 -1.06
CA GLU A 338 -1.59 8.68 -1.18
C GLU A 338 -1.83 8.98 -2.66
N LYS A 339 -3.09 8.95 -3.07
CA LYS A 339 -3.53 9.39 -4.39
C LYS A 339 -3.71 10.90 -4.37
N ASN A 340 -2.94 11.63 -5.17
CA ASN A 340 -3.11 13.07 -5.31
C ASN A 340 -3.55 13.40 -6.74
N PHE A 341 -4.55 14.27 -6.87
CA PHE A 341 -5.08 14.64 -8.18
C PHE A 341 -5.76 16.00 -8.16
N THR A 342 -5.84 16.62 -9.35
CA THR A 342 -6.58 17.86 -9.59
C THR A 342 -7.95 17.62 -10.19
N ILE A 343 -8.90 18.49 -9.83
CA ILE A 343 -10.24 18.54 -10.42
C ILE A 343 -10.32 19.48 -11.63
N CYS A 344 -9.27 20.21 -12.00
CA CYS A 344 -9.30 21.21 -13.08
C CYS A 344 -8.26 20.99 -14.19
N GLY A 345 -7.64 19.79 -14.26
CA GLY A 345 -6.64 19.44 -15.27
C GLY A 345 -5.24 20.09 -15.07
N THR A 346 -5.16 21.26 -14.45
CA THR A 346 -3.93 21.86 -13.88
C THR A 346 -4.03 21.90 -12.36
N TRP A 347 -2.91 21.97 -11.65
CA TRP A 347 -2.92 22.08 -10.19
C TRP A 347 -3.30 23.50 -9.74
N GLY A 348 -2.58 24.48 -10.26
CA GLY A 348 -2.87 25.91 -10.07
C GLY A 348 -4.06 26.37 -10.89
N TYR A 349 -4.59 27.54 -10.52
CA TYR A 349 -5.75 28.14 -11.16
C TYR A 349 -5.50 28.40 -12.66
N LYS A 350 -6.45 27.94 -13.48
CA LYS A 350 -6.51 28.20 -14.91
C LYS A 350 -7.90 28.70 -15.28
N ALA A 351 -7.96 29.91 -15.84
CA ALA A 351 -9.23 30.53 -16.22
C ALA A 351 -9.98 29.68 -17.24
N GLY A 352 -11.27 29.43 -16.98
CA GLY A 352 -12.14 28.63 -17.85
C GLY A 352 -11.82 27.14 -17.90
N ALA A 353 -10.96 26.61 -17.03
CA ALA A 353 -10.69 25.18 -16.97
C ALA A 353 -11.94 24.40 -16.51
N PRO A 354 -12.33 23.32 -17.18
CA PRO A 354 -13.49 22.55 -16.78
C PRO A 354 -13.25 21.83 -15.46
N VAL A 355 -14.24 21.90 -14.55
CA VAL A 355 -14.23 21.15 -13.29
C VAL A 355 -14.65 19.70 -13.53
N MET A 356 -13.90 18.76 -12.98
CA MET A 356 -14.16 17.33 -13.01
C MET A 356 -15.53 17.03 -12.40
N GLY A 357 -16.35 16.25 -13.10
CA GLY A 357 -17.66 15.87 -12.61
C GLY A 357 -17.59 15.01 -11.34
N PHE A 358 -18.58 15.17 -10.46
CA PHE A 358 -18.69 14.46 -9.18
C PHE A 358 -18.49 12.94 -9.30
N GLY A 359 -19.10 12.29 -10.30
CA GLY A 359 -18.95 10.85 -10.51
C GLY A 359 -17.51 10.40 -10.79
N ASN A 360 -16.72 11.20 -11.52
CA ASN A 360 -15.32 10.89 -11.78
C ASN A 360 -14.47 11.05 -10.50
N ILE A 361 -14.74 12.10 -9.73
CA ILE A 361 -14.10 12.33 -8.42
C ILE A 361 -14.39 11.15 -7.49
N MET A 362 -15.66 10.75 -7.35
CA MET A 362 -16.05 9.61 -6.52
C MET A 362 -15.42 8.31 -7.00
N ASN A 363 -15.27 8.10 -8.31
CA ASN A 363 -14.62 6.92 -8.86
C ASN A 363 -13.15 6.83 -8.44
N ILE A 364 -12.42 7.96 -8.42
CA ILE A 364 -11.04 8.00 -7.91
C ILE A 364 -11.01 7.77 -6.40
N LEU A 365 -11.89 8.44 -5.65
CA LEU A 365 -11.94 8.37 -4.19
C LEU A 365 -12.21 6.95 -3.68
N VAL A 366 -13.30 6.33 -4.13
CA VAL A 366 -13.73 5.00 -3.66
C VAL A 366 -12.71 3.94 -4.05
N ASN A 367 -12.18 3.98 -5.27
CA ASN A 367 -11.13 3.04 -5.69
C ASN A 367 -9.82 3.22 -4.91
N SER A 368 -9.55 4.41 -4.38
CA SER A 368 -8.42 4.64 -3.47
C SER A 368 -8.68 3.99 -2.11
N TRP A 369 -9.84 4.24 -1.50
CA TRP A 369 -10.15 3.76 -0.15
C TRP A 369 -10.22 2.22 -0.06
N VAL A 370 -10.88 1.57 -1.02
CA VAL A 370 -10.96 0.09 -1.04
C VAL A 370 -9.60 -0.58 -1.28
N ARG A 371 -8.60 0.18 -1.76
CA ARG A 371 -7.21 -0.26 -1.94
C ARG A 371 -6.29 0.19 -0.83
N ASN A 372 -6.85 0.60 0.31
CA ASN A 372 -6.10 1.03 1.50
C ASN A 372 -5.22 2.27 1.26
N MET A 373 -5.65 3.16 0.37
CA MET A 373 -4.97 4.42 0.08
C MET A 373 -5.61 5.59 0.83
N THR A 374 -4.86 6.68 0.95
CA THR A 374 -5.35 8.01 1.31
C THR A 374 -5.43 8.88 0.07
N VAL A 375 -6.14 10.00 0.13
CA VAL A 375 -6.35 10.87 -1.02
C VAL A 375 -6.12 12.33 -0.65
N LEU A 376 -5.41 13.04 -1.52
CA LEU A 376 -5.17 14.48 -1.45
C LEU A 376 -5.78 15.15 -2.69
N LEU A 377 -6.98 15.71 -2.54
CA LEU A 377 -7.76 16.30 -3.62
C LEU A 377 -7.45 17.79 -3.74
N ASN A 378 -7.03 18.24 -4.91
CA ASN A 378 -6.59 19.62 -5.13
C ASN A 378 -7.70 20.60 -5.52
N VAL A 379 -7.61 21.81 -4.97
CA VAL A 379 -8.27 23.03 -5.46
C VAL A 379 -7.24 24.10 -5.83
N GLY A 380 -7.58 24.96 -6.79
CA GLY A 380 -6.71 26.04 -7.26
C GLY A 380 -7.39 27.41 -7.06
N PRO A 381 -7.07 28.14 -5.98
CA PRO A 381 -7.61 29.48 -5.76
C PRO A 381 -7.13 30.49 -6.82
N ASP A 382 -7.98 31.46 -7.12
CA ASP A 382 -7.67 32.54 -8.06
C ASP A 382 -6.63 33.53 -7.49
N ARG A 383 -6.20 34.50 -8.30
CA ARG A 383 -5.18 35.51 -7.93
C ARG A 383 -5.53 36.37 -6.70
N THR A 384 -6.79 36.40 -6.29
CA THR A 384 -7.26 37.15 -5.11
C THR A 384 -7.25 36.29 -3.85
N GLY A 385 -7.19 34.95 -4.00
CA GLY A 385 -7.25 33.99 -2.89
C GLY A 385 -8.61 33.33 -2.73
N THR A 386 -9.52 33.49 -3.70
CA THR A 386 -10.85 32.87 -3.67
C THR A 386 -10.83 31.53 -4.39
N VAL A 387 -11.34 30.46 -3.77
CA VAL A 387 -11.59 29.20 -4.49
C VAL A 387 -12.82 29.39 -5.39
N PRO A 388 -12.72 29.13 -6.71
CA PRO A 388 -13.85 29.28 -7.62
C PRO A 388 -15.10 28.50 -7.16
N ALA A 389 -16.28 29.10 -7.35
CA ALA A 389 -17.53 28.60 -6.78
C ALA A 389 -17.91 27.20 -7.31
N ASP A 390 -17.57 26.87 -8.55
CA ASP A 390 -17.77 25.57 -9.17
C ASP A 390 -16.86 24.48 -8.58
N GLN A 391 -15.59 24.78 -8.35
CA GLN A 391 -14.67 23.92 -7.59
C GLN A 391 -15.20 23.69 -6.17
N ALA A 392 -15.57 24.77 -5.47
CA ALA A 392 -16.10 24.68 -4.12
C ALA A 392 -17.41 23.86 -4.07
N ALA A 393 -18.30 24.02 -5.05
CA ALA A 393 -19.56 23.28 -5.11
C ALA A 393 -19.33 21.78 -5.28
N VAL A 394 -18.42 21.36 -6.16
CA VAL A 394 -18.19 19.92 -6.38
C VAL A 394 -17.54 19.24 -5.18
N VAL A 395 -16.60 19.90 -4.49
CA VAL A 395 -15.96 19.33 -3.30
C VAL A 395 -16.90 19.30 -2.09
N ARG A 396 -17.80 20.28 -1.95
CA ARG A 396 -18.88 20.21 -0.94
C ARG A 396 -19.82 19.03 -1.18
N ARG A 397 -20.03 18.64 -2.43
CA ARG A 397 -20.83 17.47 -2.79
C ARG A 397 -20.17 16.16 -2.35
N VAL A 398 -18.83 16.09 -2.38
CA VAL A 398 -18.05 15.00 -1.74
C VAL A 398 -18.29 15.00 -0.23
N GLY A 399 -18.30 16.19 0.38
CA GLY A 399 -18.70 16.39 1.76
C GLY A 399 -20.07 15.82 2.13
N SER A 400 -21.09 16.10 1.32
CA SER A 400 -22.43 15.55 1.51
C SER A 400 -22.44 14.02 1.52
N PHE A 401 -21.70 13.39 0.60
CA PHE A 401 -21.50 11.94 0.62
C PHE A 401 -20.83 11.47 1.92
N LEU A 402 -19.72 12.09 2.32
CA LEU A 402 -18.97 11.70 3.53
C LEU A 402 -19.72 11.97 4.84
N SER A 403 -20.61 12.97 4.88
CA SER A 403 -21.50 13.19 6.03
C SER A 403 -22.48 12.04 6.25
N THR A 404 -22.83 11.33 5.17
CA THR A 404 -23.78 10.21 5.19
C THR A 404 -23.05 8.87 5.35
N CYS A 405 -21.95 8.69 4.60
CA CYS A 405 -21.26 7.41 4.44
C CYS A 405 -19.88 7.35 5.10
N GLY A 406 -19.46 8.39 5.83
CA GLY A 406 -18.10 8.53 6.35
C GLY A 406 -17.65 7.42 7.30
N GLN A 407 -18.57 6.70 7.95
CA GLN A 407 -18.26 5.53 8.78
C GLN A 407 -17.61 4.38 8.00
N ALA A 408 -17.88 4.28 6.69
CA ALA A 408 -17.26 3.31 5.79
C ALA A 408 -15.93 3.81 5.19
N VAL A 409 -15.46 5.00 5.58
CA VAL A 409 -14.25 5.62 5.03
C VAL A 409 -13.26 5.93 6.15
N TYR A 410 -13.61 6.80 7.09
CA TYR A 410 -12.67 7.26 8.10
C TYR A 410 -12.29 6.17 9.09
N GLY A 411 -11.00 6.06 9.39
CA GLY A 411 -10.46 5.04 10.29
C GLY A 411 -10.55 3.60 9.77
N THR A 412 -11.04 3.37 8.55
CA THR A 412 -11.09 2.02 7.96
C THR A 412 -9.74 1.62 7.38
N ARG A 413 -9.61 0.35 6.97
CA ARG A 413 -8.55 -0.15 6.08
C ARG A 413 -9.20 -0.79 4.87
N GLY A 414 -8.49 -0.81 3.74
CA GLY A 414 -8.96 -1.55 2.55
C GLY A 414 -8.98 -3.05 2.82
N GLY A 415 -9.94 -3.77 2.22
CA GLY A 415 -10.12 -5.20 2.41
C GLY A 415 -11.31 -5.56 3.34
N PRO A 416 -11.38 -6.81 3.84
CA PRO A 416 -10.30 -7.81 3.89
C PRO A 416 -10.07 -8.57 2.58
N TRP A 417 -10.98 -8.48 1.61
CA TRP A 417 -10.83 -9.13 0.30
C TRP A 417 -10.42 -8.14 -0.79
N GLU A 418 -9.77 -8.65 -1.83
CA GLU A 418 -9.38 -7.86 -2.99
C GLU A 418 -10.62 -7.28 -3.72
N PRO A 419 -10.53 -6.03 -4.22
CA PRO A 419 -11.59 -5.44 -5.01
C PRO A 419 -11.65 -6.04 -6.42
N LEU A 420 -12.80 -5.87 -7.08
CA LEU A 420 -12.94 -6.10 -8.52
C LEU A 420 -13.10 -4.75 -9.21
N ASP A 421 -12.11 -4.42 -10.06
CA ASP A 421 -12.02 -3.12 -10.74
C ASP A 421 -13.36 -2.69 -11.37
N GLY A 422 -13.79 -1.48 -11.02
CA GLY A 422 -15.02 -0.86 -11.52
C GLY A 422 -16.32 -1.46 -11.00
N LYS A 423 -16.30 -2.56 -10.23
CA LYS A 423 -17.52 -3.23 -9.74
C LYS A 423 -17.72 -3.09 -8.24
N TYR A 424 -16.77 -3.54 -7.44
CA TYR A 424 -16.92 -3.51 -5.98
C TYR A 424 -15.57 -3.56 -5.27
N GLY A 425 -15.57 -3.15 -4.01
CA GLY A 425 -14.43 -3.30 -3.11
C GLY A 425 -14.89 -3.27 -1.67
N TYR A 426 -13.93 -3.38 -0.75
CA TYR A 426 -14.21 -3.49 0.67
C TYR A 426 -13.36 -2.54 1.47
N THR A 427 -13.95 -2.03 2.54
CA THR A 427 -13.21 -1.46 3.65
C THR A 427 -13.67 -2.12 4.94
N TYR A 428 -12.90 -2.02 6.02
CA TYR A 428 -13.33 -2.53 7.32
C TYR A 428 -12.77 -1.70 8.47
N LYS A 429 -13.46 -1.78 9.60
CA LYS A 429 -13.05 -1.23 10.88
C LYS A 429 -13.63 -2.09 12.00
N ASP A 430 -12.79 -2.46 12.95
CA ASP A 430 -13.17 -3.28 14.11
C ASP A 430 -13.91 -4.55 13.67
N ASN A 431 -15.17 -4.74 14.07
CA ASN A 431 -16.03 -5.88 13.73
C ASN A 431 -16.96 -5.62 12.54
N THR A 432 -16.83 -4.51 11.83
CA THR A 432 -17.66 -4.19 10.67
C THR A 432 -16.82 -4.11 9.40
N PHE A 433 -17.26 -4.79 8.35
CA PHE A 433 -16.77 -4.53 7.00
C PHE A 433 -17.87 -3.89 6.16
N TYR A 434 -17.45 -3.10 5.17
CA TYR A 434 -18.30 -2.32 4.28
C TYR A 434 -18.07 -2.77 2.85
N ILE A 435 -19.16 -3.06 2.15
CA ILE A 435 -19.17 -3.44 0.75
C ILE A 435 -19.46 -2.17 -0.05
N HIS A 436 -18.46 -1.69 -0.80
CA HIS A 436 -18.61 -0.56 -1.70
C HIS A 436 -19.01 -1.10 -3.07
N LEU A 437 -20.22 -0.78 -3.53
CA LEU A 437 -20.73 -1.20 -4.84
C LEU A 437 -20.61 -0.02 -5.81
N LEU A 438 -19.67 -0.13 -6.75
CA LEU A 438 -19.35 0.90 -7.74
C LEU A 438 -20.28 0.82 -8.96
N PRO A 439 -20.34 1.85 -9.83
CA PRO A 439 -21.31 1.91 -10.94
C PRO A 439 -21.29 0.72 -11.90
N GLY A 440 -20.16 0.02 -12.05
CA GLY A 440 -20.06 -1.18 -12.87
C GLY A 440 -20.72 -2.42 -12.27
N TYR A 441 -21.23 -2.34 -11.04
CA TYR A 441 -22.08 -3.37 -10.41
C TYR A 441 -23.54 -2.94 -10.40
N SER A 442 -24.36 -3.63 -11.18
CA SER A 442 -25.79 -3.35 -11.35
C SER A 442 -26.72 -4.17 -10.46
N GLY A 443 -26.18 -5.15 -9.73
CA GLY A 443 -26.97 -6.03 -8.87
C GLY A 443 -27.61 -5.30 -7.68
N THR A 444 -28.83 -5.70 -7.32
CA THR A 444 -29.53 -5.28 -6.08
C THR A 444 -29.40 -6.32 -4.96
N SER A 445 -28.64 -7.37 -5.21
CA SER A 445 -28.14 -8.34 -4.25
C SER A 445 -26.63 -8.45 -4.35
N PHE A 446 -25.97 -8.94 -3.30
CA PHE A 446 -24.53 -9.20 -3.30
C PHE A 446 -24.21 -10.36 -2.37
N THR A 447 -23.32 -11.25 -2.79
CA THR A 447 -22.82 -12.35 -1.94
C THR A 447 -21.34 -12.12 -1.64
N THR A 448 -21.00 -12.00 -0.36
CA THR A 448 -19.61 -11.82 0.08
C THR A 448 -18.83 -13.13 -0.01
N PRO A 449 -17.49 -13.08 -0.07
CA PRO A 449 -16.68 -14.23 0.34
C PRO A 449 -16.97 -14.63 1.81
N SER A 450 -16.48 -15.81 2.20
CA SER A 450 -16.65 -16.36 3.56
C SER A 450 -16.15 -15.42 4.65
N THR A 451 -16.96 -15.20 5.68
CA THR A 451 -16.58 -14.43 6.89
C THR A 451 -15.76 -15.24 7.91
N GLY A 452 -15.33 -16.45 7.53
CA GLY A 452 -14.54 -17.34 8.37
C GLY A 452 -15.29 -17.82 9.60
N ASP A 453 -14.68 -17.68 10.77
CA ASP A 453 -15.23 -18.13 12.05
C ASP A 453 -16.26 -17.16 12.67
N ALA A 454 -16.47 -16.01 12.04
CA ALA A 454 -17.32 -14.95 12.57
C ALA A 454 -18.79 -15.15 12.19
N LYS A 455 -19.69 -14.71 13.07
CA LYS A 455 -21.13 -14.70 12.81
C LYS A 455 -21.59 -13.29 12.46
N VAL A 456 -22.47 -13.18 11.46
CA VAL A 456 -23.12 -11.91 11.13
C VAL A 456 -24.15 -11.57 12.20
N THR A 457 -24.05 -10.39 12.76
CA THR A 457 -25.00 -9.86 13.75
C THR A 457 -25.93 -8.80 13.15
N ARG A 458 -25.48 -8.12 12.09
CA ARG A 458 -26.28 -7.08 11.42
C ARG A 458 -25.82 -6.84 9.98
N VAL A 459 -26.77 -6.59 9.08
CA VAL A 459 -26.51 -6.07 7.74
C VAL A 459 -27.39 -4.84 7.51
N PHE A 460 -26.83 -3.74 7.02
CA PHE A 460 -27.54 -2.46 6.89
C PHE A 460 -27.06 -1.63 5.70
N ASP A 461 -27.95 -0.79 5.17
CA ASP A 461 -27.61 0.25 4.19
C ASP A 461 -26.92 1.41 4.93
N VAL A 462 -25.66 1.71 4.60
CA VAL A 462 -24.87 2.70 5.34
C VAL A 462 -25.47 4.10 5.23
N ALA A 463 -26.10 4.43 4.10
CA ALA A 463 -26.62 5.76 3.86
C ALA A 463 -27.86 6.08 4.72
N THR A 464 -28.65 5.06 5.05
CA THR A 464 -29.89 5.21 5.84
C THR A 464 -29.80 4.66 7.25
N GLY A 465 -28.84 3.78 7.51
CA GLY A 465 -28.75 3.00 8.75
C GLY A 465 -29.84 1.92 8.88
N GLY A 466 -30.69 1.72 7.85
CA GLY A 466 -31.77 0.74 7.86
C GLY A 466 -31.25 -0.67 7.61
N ASP A 467 -31.82 -1.65 8.30
CA ASP A 467 -31.44 -3.05 8.16
C ASP A 467 -31.84 -3.60 6.77
N LEU A 468 -30.98 -4.45 6.21
CA LEU A 468 -31.19 -5.11 4.93
C LEU A 468 -31.44 -6.61 5.14
N PRO A 469 -32.34 -7.24 4.35
CA PRO A 469 -32.50 -8.68 4.39
C PRO A 469 -31.24 -9.40 3.92
N PHE A 470 -30.81 -10.41 4.68
CA PHE A 470 -29.67 -11.24 4.33
C PHE A 470 -29.89 -12.71 4.71
N THR A 471 -29.13 -13.59 4.05
CA THR A 471 -28.96 -14.99 4.43
C THR A 471 -27.48 -15.30 4.60
N THR A 472 -27.15 -16.26 5.45
CA THR A 472 -25.78 -16.74 5.66
C THR A 472 -25.66 -18.15 5.11
N GLY A 473 -24.71 -18.36 4.22
CA GLY A 473 -24.36 -19.68 3.68
C GLY A 473 -23.69 -20.56 4.73
N ALA A 474 -23.64 -21.87 4.49
CA ALA A 474 -22.95 -22.80 5.39
C ALA A 474 -21.43 -22.54 5.46
N ASP A 475 -20.87 -21.94 4.41
CA ASP A 475 -19.49 -21.46 4.33
C ASP A 475 -19.29 -20.08 4.99
N GLY A 476 -20.29 -19.52 5.65
CA GLY A 476 -20.20 -18.19 6.26
C GLY A 476 -20.20 -17.03 5.25
N SER A 477 -20.47 -17.27 3.96
CA SER A 477 -20.77 -16.20 3.01
C SER A 477 -22.08 -15.50 3.37
N VAL A 478 -22.19 -14.21 3.04
CA VAL A 478 -23.38 -13.40 3.36
C VAL A 478 -24.02 -12.94 2.06
N THR A 479 -25.24 -13.37 1.80
CA THR A 479 -26.03 -12.89 0.66
C THR A 479 -26.99 -11.82 1.12
N VAL A 480 -26.76 -10.58 0.70
CA VAL A 480 -27.59 -9.42 1.01
C VAL A 480 -28.52 -9.14 -0.18
N THR A 481 -29.76 -8.74 0.11
CA THR A 481 -30.76 -8.38 -0.91
C THR A 481 -31.41 -7.03 -0.58
N GLY A 482 -32.15 -6.45 -1.54
CA GLY A 482 -32.86 -5.18 -1.33
C GLY A 482 -31.95 -3.94 -1.37
N ILE A 483 -30.75 -4.07 -1.94
CA ILE A 483 -29.78 -2.98 -2.03
C ILE A 483 -30.32 -1.89 -2.98
N ASN A 484 -30.46 -0.66 -2.48
CA ASN A 484 -30.89 0.48 -3.30
C ASN A 484 -29.69 1.12 -4.02
N ARG A 485 -29.61 0.88 -5.33
CA ARG A 485 -28.54 1.40 -6.21
C ARG A 485 -28.80 2.80 -6.77
N THR A 486 -29.95 3.41 -6.52
CA THR A 486 -30.34 4.71 -7.11
C THR A 486 -30.09 5.90 -6.19
N ARG A 487 -29.94 5.69 -4.87
CA ARG A 487 -29.74 6.77 -3.90
C ARG A 487 -28.37 7.43 -4.04
N ILE A 488 -27.32 6.61 -4.08
CA ILE A 488 -25.93 7.04 -4.27
C ILE A 488 -25.32 6.09 -5.31
N PRO A 489 -25.54 6.34 -6.61
CA PRO A 489 -25.13 5.43 -7.68
C PRO A 489 -23.60 5.38 -7.84
N GLU A 490 -22.87 6.41 -7.41
CA GLU A 490 -21.41 6.44 -7.43
C GLU A 490 -20.78 5.42 -6.45
N ASP A 491 -21.45 5.17 -5.33
CA ASP A 491 -21.06 4.18 -4.32
C ASP A 491 -22.24 3.89 -3.37
N SER A 492 -22.91 2.75 -3.56
CA SER A 492 -23.90 2.29 -2.57
C SER A 492 -23.21 1.32 -1.64
N ILE A 493 -23.28 1.62 -0.35
CA ILE A 493 -22.47 0.95 0.66
C ILE A 493 -23.37 0.14 1.59
N VAL A 494 -23.01 -1.12 1.76
CA VAL A 494 -23.64 -2.04 2.72
C VAL A 494 -22.66 -2.30 3.86
N GLY A 495 -23.11 -2.11 5.10
CA GLY A 495 -22.35 -2.48 6.29
C GLY A 495 -22.74 -3.87 6.77
N VAL A 496 -21.75 -4.69 7.12
CA VAL A 496 -21.94 -6.03 7.70
C VAL A 496 -21.16 -6.08 9.02
N THR A 497 -21.88 -6.22 10.12
CA THR A 497 -21.31 -6.31 11.47
C THR A 497 -21.21 -7.76 11.90
N LEU A 498 -20.07 -8.11 12.47
CA LEU A 498 -19.74 -9.43 12.96
C LEU A 498 -19.78 -9.47 14.50
N ASP A 499 -19.85 -10.67 15.06
CA ASP A 499 -19.77 -10.92 16.50
C ASP A 499 -18.36 -10.70 17.10
N ARG A 500 -17.38 -10.42 16.24
CA ARG A 500 -15.95 -10.23 16.58
C ARG A 500 -15.24 -9.42 15.48
N SER A 501 -14.03 -8.95 15.76
CA SER A 501 -13.23 -8.16 14.80
C SER A 501 -13.05 -8.85 13.45
N VAL A 502 -13.06 -8.08 12.36
CA VAL A 502 -12.85 -8.58 10.99
C VAL A 502 -11.45 -9.17 10.85
N GLN A 503 -10.42 -8.51 11.39
CA GLN A 503 -9.08 -9.09 11.47
C GLN A 503 -8.88 -9.85 12.78
N PRO A 504 -8.17 -11.00 12.77
CA PRO A 504 -7.67 -11.64 13.98
C PRO A 504 -6.83 -10.66 14.80
N ALA A 505 -7.07 -10.61 16.11
CA ALA A 505 -6.29 -9.80 17.03
C ALA A 505 -5.01 -10.55 17.42
N ASP A 506 -3.90 -9.82 17.57
CA ASP A 506 -2.71 -10.34 18.23
C ASP A 506 -2.97 -10.45 19.74
N ILE A 507 -3.05 -11.67 20.26
CA ILE A 507 -3.28 -11.93 21.68
C ILE A 507 -1.99 -11.91 22.53
N ALA A 508 -0.83 -11.83 21.88
CA ALA A 508 0.46 -11.63 22.54
C ALA A 508 0.77 -10.15 22.81
N ALA A 509 0.15 -9.22 22.07
CA ALA A 509 0.33 -7.78 22.27
C ALA A 509 0.14 -7.36 23.75
N GLY A 510 1.13 -6.66 24.30
CA GLY A 510 1.17 -6.16 25.67
C GLY A 510 1.35 -7.23 26.75
N ARG A 511 1.54 -8.51 26.39
CA ARG A 511 1.72 -9.60 27.35
C ARG A 511 3.13 -9.62 27.94
N THR A 512 3.30 -10.37 29.02
CA THR A 512 4.63 -10.56 29.63
C THR A 512 5.46 -11.46 28.73
N ALA A 513 6.60 -10.94 28.29
CA ALA A 513 7.60 -11.68 27.53
C ALA A 513 8.92 -11.80 28.30
N THR A 514 9.61 -12.92 28.10
CA THR A 514 10.94 -13.22 28.67
C THR A 514 11.79 -13.90 27.59
N ALA A 515 13.10 -13.78 27.67
CA ALA A 515 14.01 -14.41 26.72
C ALA A 515 15.17 -15.14 27.41
N SER A 516 15.88 -15.97 26.65
CA SER A 516 17.14 -16.59 27.10
C SER A 516 18.23 -15.55 27.39
N SER A 517 18.25 -14.46 26.63
CA SER A 517 19.18 -13.35 26.76
C SER A 517 18.63 -12.10 26.07
N GLU A 518 19.10 -10.91 26.46
CA GLU A 518 18.60 -9.62 25.96
C GLU A 518 19.71 -8.57 25.88
N GLU A 519 19.77 -7.81 24.77
CA GLU A 519 20.69 -6.68 24.56
C GLU A 519 20.19 -5.42 25.31
N THR A 520 20.22 -5.48 26.63
CA THR A 520 19.64 -4.46 27.52
C THR A 520 20.29 -3.08 27.37
N SER A 521 21.59 -3.02 27.03
CA SER A 521 22.33 -1.76 26.84
C SER A 521 21.79 -0.89 25.71
N LYS A 522 21.02 -1.47 24.76
CA LYS A 522 20.33 -0.75 23.68
C LYS A 522 18.81 -0.72 23.85
N GLY A 523 18.29 -1.20 24.98
CA GLY A 523 16.86 -1.27 25.25
C GLY A 523 16.10 -2.35 24.48
N ASN A 524 16.81 -3.31 23.85
CA ASN A 524 16.24 -4.37 23.02
C ASN A 524 15.75 -5.57 23.86
N THR A 525 14.85 -5.29 24.80
CA THR A 525 14.32 -6.27 25.78
C THR A 525 13.24 -7.18 25.21
N ALA A 526 12.92 -8.30 25.85
CA ALA A 526 11.88 -9.25 25.41
C ALA A 526 10.50 -8.60 25.22
N ALA A 527 10.15 -7.64 26.09
CA ALA A 527 8.90 -6.90 26.00
C ALA A 527 8.72 -6.15 24.67
N LYS A 528 9.82 -5.78 23.99
CA LYS A 528 9.78 -5.08 22.71
C LYS A 528 9.35 -5.93 21.54
N ALA A 529 9.34 -7.26 21.67
CA ALA A 529 8.81 -8.13 20.63
C ALA A 529 7.29 -8.32 20.72
N VAL A 530 6.63 -7.79 21.75
CA VAL A 530 5.19 -7.91 21.96
C VAL A 530 4.55 -6.57 22.28
N ASP A 531 5.22 -5.45 22.00
CA ASP A 531 4.69 -4.10 22.26
C ASP A 531 3.79 -3.56 21.13
N GLY A 532 3.56 -4.37 20.09
CA GLY A 532 2.73 -4.03 18.93
C GLY A 532 3.40 -3.07 17.95
N SER A 533 4.70 -2.75 18.14
CA SER A 533 5.46 -1.90 17.24
C SER A 533 6.44 -2.72 16.39
N THR A 534 6.61 -2.31 15.14
CA THR A 534 7.63 -2.89 14.24
C THR A 534 8.91 -2.05 14.18
N THR A 535 8.99 -0.92 14.88
CA THR A 535 10.22 -0.09 14.99
C THR A 535 11.11 -0.52 16.15
N THR A 536 10.53 -1.09 17.20
CA THR A 536 11.25 -1.68 18.34
C THR A 536 11.50 -3.17 18.09
N ARG A 537 12.32 -3.80 18.93
CA ARG A 537 12.61 -5.23 18.85
C ARG A 537 13.19 -5.80 20.13
N TRP A 538 12.99 -7.08 20.34
CA TRP A 538 13.88 -7.89 21.17
C TRP A 538 15.14 -8.27 20.38
N SER A 539 16.29 -8.33 21.03
CA SER A 539 17.51 -8.92 20.48
C SER A 539 18.24 -9.72 21.55
N ALA A 540 18.68 -10.92 21.21
CA ALA A 540 19.59 -11.70 22.03
C ALA A 540 20.93 -10.95 22.21
N ASN A 541 21.63 -11.21 23.32
CA ASN A 541 22.91 -10.54 23.60
C ASN A 541 24.12 -11.21 22.91
N ASN A 542 23.90 -12.21 22.07
CA ASN A 542 24.92 -12.96 21.35
C ASN A 542 24.33 -13.61 20.07
N GLY A 543 25.21 -14.10 19.19
CA GLY A 543 24.83 -14.76 17.92
C GLY A 543 24.77 -16.28 17.95
N ASN A 544 24.70 -16.88 19.13
CA ASN A 544 24.59 -18.32 19.24
C ASN A 544 23.18 -18.79 18.88
N THR A 545 23.09 -20.01 18.37
CA THR A 545 21.80 -20.71 18.26
C THR A 545 21.31 -21.13 19.65
N GLY A 546 20.03 -21.47 19.76
CA GLY A 546 19.38 -21.84 21.02
C GLY A 546 18.81 -20.65 21.81
N ASN A 547 19.05 -19.41 21.35
CA ASN A 547 18.38 -18.24 21.91
C ASN A 547 16.86 -18.34 21.67
N TRP A 548 16.08 -17.99 22.68
CA TRP A 548 14.62 -18.08 22.64
C TRP A 548 13.93 -16.85 23.22
N LEU A 549 12.76 -16.54 22.68
CA LEU A 549 11.80 -15.57 23.19
C LEU A 549 10.51 -16.31 23.57
N LYS A 550 9.96 -16.04 24.74
CA LYS A 550 8.73 -16.65 25.26
C LYS A 550 7.73 -15.59 25.70
N VAL A 551 6.47 -15.75 25.34
CA VAL A 551 5.34 -14.95 25.83
C VAL A 551 4.41 -15.80 26.71
N ASP A 552 3.93 -15.22 27.82
CA ASP A 552 2.84 -15.76 28.64
C ASP A 552 1.52 -15.07 28.26
N LEU A 553 0.59 -15.82 27.67
CA LEU A 553 -0.72 -15.32 27.26
C LEU A 553 -1.68 -15.08 28.44
N GLY A 554 -1.28 -15.46 29.66
CA GLY A 554 -2.00 -15.28 30.93
C GLY A 554 -3.00 -16.40 31.25
N SER A 555 -3.53 -17.09 30.25
CA SER A 555 -4.36 -18.29 30.40
C SER A 555 -4.13 -19.24 29.23
N GLU A 556 -4.58 -20.49 29.36
CA GLU A 556 -4.64 -21.42 28.23
C GLU A 556 -5.59 -20.88 27.14
N LYS A 557 -5.18 -21.02 25.87
CA LYS A 557 -5.89 -20.57 24.68
C LYS A 557 -5.80 -21.62 23.57
N SER A 558 -6.80 -21.64 22.69
CA SER A 558 -6.80 -22.41 21.44
C SER A 558 -6.11 -21.60 20.36
N LEU A 559 -4.83 -21.85 20.15
CA LEU A 559 -4.00 -21.14 19.19
C LEU A 559 -4.19 -21.64 17.77
N THR A 560 -4.12 -20.72 16.82
CA THR A 560 -4.29 -20.97 15.38
C THR A 560 -3.05 -20.61 14.56
N GLY A 561 -2.07 -19.94 15.16
CA GLY A 561 -0.80 -19.64 14.52
C GLY A 561 -0.08 -18.44 15.11
N THR A 562 1.01 -18.06 14.44
CA THR A 562 1.82 -16.88 14.77
C THR A 562 2.24 -16.13 13.52
N ARG A 563 2.54 -14.85 13.68
CA ARG A 563 3.28 -14.04 12.70
C ARG A 563 4.51 -13.44 13.36
N ILE A 564 5.69 -13.67 12.79
CA ILE A 564 6.96 -13.18 13.29
C ILE A 564 7.52 -12.17 12.30
N ALA A 565 7.81 -10.96 12.77
CA ALA A 565 8.63 -9.98 12.07
C ALA A 565 10.06 -10.06 12.60
N TRP A 566 10.97 -10.63 11.82
CA TRP A 566 12.39 -10.66 12.11
C TRP A 566 13.02 -9.28 11.96
N GLU A 567 14.11 -9.00 12.67
CA GLU A 567 14.83 -7.73 12.53
C GLU A 567 15.32 -7.54 11.09
N SER A 568 16.11 -8.49 10.59
CA SER A 568 16.84 -8.37 9.35
C SER A 568 16.00 -8.89 8.17
N PRO A 569 15.82 -8.09 7.10
CA PRO A 569 15.26 -8.62 5.86
C PRO A 569 16.21 -9.61 5.18
N ASP A 570 15.68 -10.40 4.26
CA ASP A 570 16.44 -11.33 3.40
C ASP A 570 17.40 -12.27 4.15
N THR A 571 17.05 -12.62 5.39
CA THR A 571 17.89 -13.39 6.30
C THR A 571 17.25 -14.72 6.65
N ASN A 572 18.02 -15.81 6.55
CA ASN A 572 17.54 -17.16 6.85
C ASN A 572 17.59 -17.44 8.36
N TYR A 573 16.52 -17.08 9.06
CA TYR A 573 16.27 -17.53 10.42
C TYR A 573 15.64 -18.93 10.39
N ARG A 574 16.34 -19.92 10.94
CA ARG A 574 15.82 -21.27 11.23
C ARG A 574 15.41 -21.33 12.69
N TYR A 575 14.21 -21.81 12.95
CA TYR A 575 13.61 -21.73 14.28
C TYR A 575 12.53 -22.79 14.46
N ARG A 576 12.08 -22.96 15.71
CA ARG A 576 10.86 -23.69 16.03
C ARG A 576 9.95 -22.83 16.89
N ILE A 577 8.65 -23.04 16.76
CA ILE A 577 7.62 -22.47 17.63
C ILE A 577 7.15 -23.59 18.54
N GLU A 578 7.12 -23.33 19.83
CA GLU A 578 6.81 -24.30 20.88
C GLU A 578 5.69 -23.77 21.78
N GLY A 579 4.84 -24.66 22.26
CA GLY A 579 3.71 -24.37 23.13
C GLY A 579 3.79 -25.13 24.44
N SER A 580 3.24 -24.54 25.49
CA SER A 580 3.14 -25.17 26.81
C SER A 580 1.93 -24.65 27.58
N THR A 581 1.29 -25.50 28.38
CA THR A 581 0.21 -25.11 29.32
C THR A 581 0.74 -24.82 30.72
N ASP A 582 1.90 -25.41 31.09
CA ASP A 582 2.47 -25.44 32.44
C ASP A 582 3.83 -24.70 32.56
N ASN A 583 4.41 -24.26 31.44
CA ASN A 583 5.76 -23.67 31.31
C ASN A 583 6.91 -24.64 31.62
N SER A 584 6.65 -25.94 31.73
CA SER A 584 7.66 -27.00 31.94
C SER A 584 7.70 -28.00 30.79
N THR A 585 6.53 -28.42 30.31
CA THR A 585 6.37 -29.40 29.23
C THR A 585 6.12 -28.65 27.93
N TRP A 586 6.99 -28.85 26.94
CA TRP A 586 6.96 -28.13 25.68
C TRP A 586 6.70 -29.06 24.50
N THR A 587 5.78 -28.67 23.63
CA THR A 587 5.51 -29.35 22.36
C THR A 587 5.83 -28.43 21.20
N THR A 588 6.40 -28.98 20.11
CA THR A 588 6.62 -28.21 18.88
C THR A 588 5.29 -27.95 18.19
N LEU A 589 4.93 -26.68 17.99
CA LEU A 589 3.73 -26.24 17.28
C LEU A 589 4.01 -26.04 15.79
N ALA A 590 5.21 -25.55 15.45
CA ALA A 590 5.70 -25.47 14.08
C ALA A 590 7.23 -25.64 14.06
N ASP A 591 7.71 -26.45 13.13
CA ASP A 591 9.14 -26.74 12.95
C ASP A 591 9.64 -26.09 11.65
N LEU A 592 10.45 -25.04 11.78
CA LEU A 592 11.12 -24.37 10.68
C LEU A 592 12.65 -24.48 10.81
N THR A 593 13.13 -25.55 11.46
CA THR A 593 14.58 -25.76 11.64
C THR A 593 15.30 -26.06 10.33
N ALA A 594 14.59 -26.54 9.32
CA ALA A 594 15.10 -26.79 7.97
C ALA A 594 14.67 -25.74 6.93
N THR A 595 14.07 -24.61 7.34
CA THR A 595 13.57 -23.61 6.39
C THR A 595 14.69 -22.97 5.57
N THR A 596 14.43 -22.73 4.29
CA THR A 596 15.26 -21.91 3.39
C THR A 596 14.69 -20.50 3.21
N GLY A 597 13.56 -20.19 3.86
CA GLY A 597 12.90 -18.90 3.76
C GLY A 597 13.76 -17.76 4.32
N THR A 598 13.72 -16.62 3.62
CA THR A 598 14.45 -15.39 3.98
C THR A 598 13.51 -14.19 4.19
N ARG A 599 12.20 -14.39 4.01
CA ARG A 599 11.20 -13.35 4.20
C ARG A 599 11.28 -12.80 5.63
N GLN A 600 11.26 -11.47 5.74
CA GLN A 600 11.34 -10.77 7.03
C GLN A 600 10.12 -11.03 7.91
N VAL A 601 8.94 -11.12 7.30
CA VAL A 601 7.70 -11.49 7.98
C VAL A 601 7.37 -12.92 7.61
N GLN A 602 7.24 -13.78 8.62
CA GLN A 602 6.91 -15.19 8.45
C GLN A 602 5.67 -15.55 9.24
N VAL A 603 4.79 -16.31 8.62
CA VAL A 603 3.53 -16.76 9.20
C VAL A 603 3.57 -18.26 9.35
N SER A 604 3.18 -18.76 10.51
CA SER A 604 3.04 -20.18 10.79
C SER A 604 1.62 -20.45 11.26
N VAL A 605 0.93 -21.37 10.58
CA VAL A 605 -0.43 -21.78 10.94
C VAL A 605 -0.35 -23.16 11.59
N PHE A 606 -0.99 -23.31 12.75
CA PHE A 606 -1.03 -24.57 13.51
C PHE A 606 -2.28 -24.59 14.39
N ARG A 607 -2.59 -25.72 15.03
CA ARG A 607 -3.66 -25.79 16.04
C ARG A 607 -3.11 -26.40 17.32
N ALA A 608 -3.22 -25.66 18.42
CA ALA A 608 -2.69 -26.12 19.70
C ALA A 608 -3.37 -25.46 20.88
N GLN A 609 -3.47 -26.18 22.00
CA GLN A 609 -3.80 -25.61 23.30
C GLN A 609 -2.49 -25.20 23.99
N ALA A 610 -2.33 -23.91 24.29
CA ALA A 610 -1.17 -23.43 25.03
C ALA A 610 -1.48 -22.13 25.79
N ARG A 611 -0.75 -21.91 26.88
CA ARG A 611 -0.66 -20.62 27.60
C ARG A 611 0.63 -19.89 27.25
N TYR A 612 1.71 -20.63 27.09
CA TYR A 612 3.02 -20.10 26.80
C TYR A 612 3.41 -20.44 25.37
N VAL A 613 3.91 -19.45 24.63
CA VAL A 613 4.44 -19.64 23.27
C VAL A 613 5.90 -19.23 23.29
N ARG A 614 6.78 -20.08 22.75
CA ARG A 614 8.21 -19.85 22.67
C ARG A 614 8.69 -19.98 21.24
N VAL A 615 9.47 -19.00 20.77
CA VAL A 615 10.22 -19.06 19.53
C VAL A 615 11.67 -19.34 19.86
N THR A 616 12.19 -20.49 19.45
CA THR A 616 13.60 -20.86 19.65
C THR A 616 14.34 -20.80 18.31
N VAL A 617 15.34 -19.93 18.20
CA VAL A 617 16.17 -19.81 16.99
C VAL A 617 17.21 -20.92 16.98
N THR A 618 17.14 -21.80 15.99
CA THR A 618 17.97 -23.01 15.88
C THR A 618 19.08 -22.89 14.86
N GLY A 619 19.01 -21.88 13.97
CA GLY A 619 20.06 -21.58 13.00
C GLY A 619 19.93 -20.17 12.44
N LEU A 620 21.05 -19.52 12.18
CA LEU A 620 21.13 -18.19 11.59
C LEU A 620 22.49 -18.00 10.89
N PRO A 621 22.65 -17.03 9.97
CA PRO A 621 23.93 -16.71 9.36
C PRO A 621 24.94 -16.12 10.34
N SER A 622 26.22 -16.15 9.99
CA SER A 622 27.27 -15.47 10.78
C SER A 622 27.03 -13.96 10.83
N GLY A 623 27.26 -13.34 11.99
CA GLY A 623 27.08 -11.90 12.20
C GLY A 623 25.62 -11.45 12.41
N VAL A 624 24.68 -12.39 12.41
CA VAL A 624 23.26 -12.14 12.71
C VAL A 624 22.99 -12.51 14.17
N TRP A 625 22.01 -11.87 14.80
CA TRP A 625 21.52 -12.22 16.14
C TRP A 625 20.05 -12.63 16.08
N ALA A 626 19.62 -13.48 17.01
CA ALA A 626 18.19 -13.74 17.18
C ALA A 626 17.49 -12.44 17.60
N SER A 627 16.70 -11.85 16.70
CA SER A 627 16.06 -10.57 16.94
C SER A 627 14.70 -10.50 16.25
N ILE A 628 13.67 -10.17 17.04
CA ILE A 628 12.27 -10.16 16.63
C ILE A 628 11.72 -8.76 16.89
N ARG A 629 11.27 -8.09 15.83
CA ARG A 629 10.56 -6.81 15.87
C ARG A 629 9.17 -6.98 16.47
N ASN A 630 8.43 -7.99 16.02
CA ASN A 630 7.10 -8.30 16.55
C ASN A 630 6.82 -9.80 16.47
N LEU A 631 6.27 -10.37 17.55
CA LEU A 631 5.74 -11.72 17.65
C LEU A 631 4.24 -11.61 17.92
N GLU A 632 3.45 -11.89 16.89
CA GLU A 632 2.00 -11.97 17.01
C GLU A 632 1.57 -13.42 17.19
N VAL A 633 0.62 -13.64 18.09
CA VAL A 633 -0.01 -14.95 18.33
C VAL A 633 -1.51 -14.80 18.11
N TYR A 634 -2.13 -15.78 17.47
CA TYR A 634 -3.56 -15.75 17.17
C TYR A 634 -4.29 -16.97 17.75
N ASP A 635 -5.54 -16.75 18.13
CA ASP A 635 -6.48 -17.77 18.62
C ASP A 635 -7.69 -17.98 17.69
N ARG A 636 -7.68 -17.32 16.52
CA ARG A 636 -8.73 -17.40 15.50
C ARG A 636 -8.18 -17.86 14.16
N PRO A 637 -8.90 -18.68 13.39
CA PRO A 637 -8.44 -19.10 12.07
C PRO A 637 -8.19 -17.88 11.18
N PHE A 638 -7.05 -17.88 10.49
CA PHE A 638 -6.72 -16.87 9.49
C PHE A 638 -6.06 -17.55 8.30
N SER A 639 -6.26 -17.00 7.11
CA SER A 639 -5.51 -17.41 5.94
C SER A 639 -4.23 -16.58 5.96
N GLY A 640 -3.17 -17.21 6.45
CA GLY A 640 -1.83 -16.73 6.20
C GLY A 640 -1.47 -17.12 4.78
N ASP A 641 -1.14 -16.16 3.93
CA ASP A 641 -0.28 -16.46 2.79
C ASP A 641 1.05 -16.93 3.37
N ILE A 642 1.22 -18.24 3.56
CA ILE A 642 2.50 -18.81 4.05
C ILE A 642 3.61 -18.66 3.01
N GLY A 643 3.27 -18.10 1.85
CA GLY A 643 4.16 -17.85 0.73
C GLY A 643 3.43 -18.02 -0.59
N THR A 644 3.96 -17.35 -1.59
CA THR A 644 3.75 -17.77 -2.96
C THR A 644 4.86 -18.75 -3.29
N PHE A 645 4.50 -19.89 -3.87
CA PHE A 645 5.43 -20.97 -4.09
C PHE A 645 5.39 -21.40 -5.55
N ARG A 646 6.50 -21.95 -6.01
CA ARG A 646 6.54 -22.84 -7.16
C ARG A 646 6.75 -24.26 -6.67
N LEU A 647 6.08 -25.21 -7.32
CA LEU A 647 6.24 -26.62 -7.03
C LEU A 647 7.07 -27.23 -8.15
N VAL A 648 8.31 -27.62 -7.86
CA VAL A 648 9.26 -28.16 -8.84
C VAL A 648 9.25 -29.67 -8.77
N ASN A 649 8.93 -30.34 -9.87
CA ASN A 649 8.96 -31.79 -9.94
C ASN A 649 10.41 -32.30 -9.89
N ARG A 650 10.69 -33.28 -9.03
CA ARG A 650 12.04 -33.84 -8.83
C ARG A 650 12.59 -34.50 -10.10
N LYS A 651 11.74 -35.17 -10.89
CA LYS A 651 12.21 -35.90 -12.09
C LYS A 651 12.61 -34.96 -13.22
N SER A 652 11.84 -33.91 -13.46
CA SER A 652 12.00 -33.05 -14.65
C SER A 652 12.64 -31.69 -14.36
N GLY A 653 12.65 -31.23 -13.10
CA GLY A 653 13.03 -29.86 -12.73
C GLY A 653 12.03 -28.78 -13.19
N LYS A 654 10.88 -29.18 -13.76
CA LYS A 654 9.83 -28.28 -14.25
C LYS A 654 8.82 -27.97 -13.14
N VAL A 655 8.04 -26.90 -13.34
CA VAL A 655 7.08 -26.42 -12.34
C VAL A 655 5.65 -26.81 -12.65
N LEU A 656 4.83 -26.94 -11.60
CA LEU A 656 3.37 -27.07 -11.69
C LEU A 656 2.75 -25.82 -12.31
N ASP A 657 2.08 -25.97 -13.45
CA ASP A 657 1.63 -24.88 -14.31
C ASP A 657 0.16 -25.06 -14.70
N VAL A 658 -0.62 -23.97 -14.70
CA VAL A 658 -1.94 -23.94 -15.34
C VAL A 658 -1.79 -23.60 -16.81
N SER A 659 -2.09 -24.58 -17.68
CA SER A 659 -1.86 -24.51 -19.13
C SER A 659 -2.50 -23.28 -19.78
N GLY A 660 -1.73 -22.63 -20.66
CA GLY A 660 -2.14 -21.39 -21.34
C GLY A 660 -2.40 -20.22 -20.39
N ALA A 661 -2.02 -20.37 -19.12
CA ALA A 661 -2.31 -19.42 -18.06
C ALA A 661 -3.83 -19.10 -17.95
N SER A 662 -4.63 -20.15 -18.12
CA SER A 662 -6.08 -20.10 -18.07
C SER A 662 -6.59 -19.54 -16.74
N THR A 663 -7.72 -18.83 -16.78
CA THR A 663 -8.45 -18.35 -15.58
C THR A 663 -9.84 -18.98 -15.44
N VAL A 664 -10.19 -19.93 -16.30
CA VAL A 664 -11.49 -20.62 -16.28
C VAL A 664 -11.43 -21.92 -15.49
N ASP A 665 -12.59 -22.37 -15.01
CA ASP A 665 -12.76 -23.70 -14.40
C ASP A 665 -12.43 -24.80 -15.40
N GLY A 666 -11.77 -25.85 -14.92
CA GLY A 666 -11.30 -26.95 -15.76
C GLY A 666 -9.99 -26.67 -16.50
N GLY A 667 -9.34 -25.53 -16.26
CA GLY A 667 -8.00 -25.25 -16.79
C GLY A 667 -7.02 -26.36 -16.40
N ALA A 668 -6.42 -27.02 -17.41
CA ALA A 668 -5.57 -28.19 -17.21
C ALA A 668 -4.28 -27.84 -16.45
N VAL A 669 -3.89 -28.70 -15.52
CA VAL A 669 -2.63 -28.58 -14.79
C VAL A 669 -1.59 -29.50 -15.44
N ILE A 670 -0.46 -28.91 -15.80
CA ILE A 670 0.65 -29.53 -16.53
C ILE A 670 1.96 -29.23 -15.80
N GLN A 671 3.06 -29.82 -16.27
CA GLN A 671 4.40 -29.32 -15.98
C GLN A 671 4.93 -28.44 -17.12
N TRP A 672 5.67 -27.39 -16.79
CA TRP A 672 6.31 -26.51 -17.77
C TRP A 672 7.66 -25.96 -17.25
N PRO A 673 8.61 -25.58 -18.12
CA PRO A 673 9.78 -24.80 -17.70
C PRO A 673 9.40 -23.55 -16.91
N SER A 674 10.14 -23.25 -15.84
CA SER A 674 9.88 -22.07 -15.01
C SER A 674 10.12 -20.79 -15.81
N SER A 675 9.05 -20.05 -16.07
CA SER A 675 9.06 -18.73 -16.71
C SER A 675 8.92 -17.58 -15.72
N GLY A 676 8.52 -17.89 -14.47
CA GLY A 676 8.18 -16.88 -13.45
C GLY A 676 6.77 -16.32 -13.59
N GLY A 677 5.99 -16.76 -14.58
CA GLY A 677 4.60 -16.33 -14.77
C GLY A 677 3.69 -16.70 -13.60
N THR A 678 2.68 -15.87 -13.32
CA THR A 678 1.75 -16.05 -12.18
C THR A 678 0.90 -17.32 -12.27
N ASN A 679 0.79 -17.95 -13.44
CA ASN A 679 0.15 -19.27 -13.62
C ASN A 679 0.99 -20.45 -13.11
N GLN A 680 2.27 -20.22 -12.80
CA GLN A 680 3.20 -21.19 -12.22
C GLN A 680 3.40 -21.00 -10.71
N GLN A 681 2.68 -20.03 -10.14
CA GLN A 681 2.80 -19.62 -8.76
C GLN A 681 1.53 -20.02 -8.00
N TRP A 682 1.72 -20.58 -6.82
CA TRP A 682 0.65 -21.15 -6.01
C TRP A 682 0.76 -20.63 -4.58
N LYS A 683 -0.36 -20.14 -4.04
CA LYS A 683 -0.52 -19.86 -2.62
C LYS A 683 -0.98 -21.14 -1.94
N LEU A 684 -0.31 -21.52 -0.85
CA LEU A 684 -0.73 -22.65 -0.03
C LEU A 684 -1.60 -22.12 1.10
N LEU A 685 -2.87 -22.51 1.12
CA LEU A 685 -3.88 -22.05 2.06
C LEU A 685 -4.24 -23.21 3.01
N PRO A 686 -3.92 -23.13 4.30
CA PRO A 686 -4.18 -24.22 5.22
C PRO A 686 -5.67 -24.38 5.56
N ASN A 687 -6.15 -25.63 5.46
CA ASN A 687 -7.47 -26.06 5.90
C ASN A 687 -7.47 -26.41 7.39
N ALA A 688 -8.67 -26.51 7.97
CA ALA A 688 -8.84 -26.76 9.40
C ALA A 688 -8.31 -28.13 9.88
N ASP A 689 -8.27 -29.13 8.99
CA ASP A 689 -7.84 -30.50 9.26
C ASP A 689 -6.32 -30.73 9.02
N GLY A 690 -5.56 -29.67 8.71
CA GLY A 690 -4.14 -29.73 8.39
C GLY A 690 -3.83 -30.08 6.94
N SER A 691 -4.84 -30.25 6.08
CA SER A 691 -4.66 -30.24 4.62
C SER A 691 -4.52 -28.81 4.09
N LEU A 692 -4.28 -28.64 2.80
CA LEU A 692 -4.04 -27.37 2.13
C LEU A 692 -4.88 -27.26 0.86
N GLN A 693 -5.39 -26.07 0.56
CA GLN A 693 -5.77 -25.69 -0.80
C GLN A 693 -4.57 -25.02 -1.49
N LEU A 694 -4.35 -25.33 -2.76
CA LEU A 694 -3.33 -24.67 -3.57
C LEU A 694 -4.02 -23.71 -4.52
N SER A 695 -4.01 -22.42 -4.21
CA SER A 695 -4.62 -21.38 -5.05
C SER A 695 -3.63 -20.82 -6.07
N ASN A 696 -3.95 -20.89 -7.35
CA ASN A 696 -3.13 -20.34 -8.41
C ASN A 696 -3.14 -18.80 -8.36
N VAL A 697 -1.96 -18.17 -8.37
CA VAL A 697 -1.84 -16.71 -8.21
C VAL A 697 -2.51 -15.94 -9.35
N ARG A 698 -2.51 -16.48 -10.58
CA ARG A 698 -3.12 -15.79 -11.72
C ARG A 698 -4.64 -15.81 -11.68
N SER A 699 -5.24 -16.96 -11.37
CA SER A 699 -6.68 -17.16 -11.50
C SER A 699 -7.46 -17.04 -10.19
N GLY A 700 -6.79 -17.18 -9.05
CA GLY A 700 -7.39 -17.33 -7.72
C GLY A 700 -8.05 -18.69 -7.47
N LYS A 701 -8.11 -19.57 -8.48
CA LYS A 701 -8.73 -20.90 -8.42
C LYS A 701 -7.81 -21.91 -7.75
N VAL A 702 -8.36 -23.02 -7.26
CA VAL A 702 -7.60 -24.02 -6.50
C VAL A 702 -7.30 -25.27 -7.32
N LEU A 703 -6.17 -25.92 -7.04
CA LEU A 703 -5.80 -27.22 -7.60
C LEU A 703 -6.84 -28.26 -7.19
N GLN A 704 -7.36 -28.99 -8.17
CA GLN A 704 -8.48 -29.89 -7.99
C GLN A 704 -8.23 -31.26 -8.62
N SER A 705 -8.62 -32.29 -7.85
CA SER A 705 -9.02 -33.62 -8.31
C SER A 705 -10.45 -33.56 -8.85
N PRO A 706 -10.71 -33.80 -10.15
CA PRO A 706 -12.07 -33.67 -10.71
C PRO A 706 -13.09 -34.57 -9.98
N GLY A 707 -14.32 -34.09 -9.77
CA GLY A 707 -15.35 -34.71 -8.92
C GLY A 707 -15.71 -36.20 -9.15
N GLY A 708 -15.36 -36.79 -10.31
CA GLY A 708 -15.53 -38.22 -10.61
C GLY A 708 -14.23 -38.97 -10.91
N SER A 709 -13.09 -38.45 -10.44
CA SER A 709 -11.75 -38.83 -10.92
C SER A 709 -11.44 -40.33 -10.79
N ALA A 710 -11.07 -40.95 -11.90
CA ALA A 710 -10.44 -42.25 -11.96
C ALA A 710 -8.91 -42.13 -11.88
N GLN A 711 -8.24 -43.26 -11.64
CA GLN A 711 -6.78 -43.31 -11.69
C GLN A 711 -6.30 -42.87 -13.08
N GLY A 712 -5.39 -41.90 -13.11
CA GLY A 712 -4.85 -41.33 -14.35
C GLY A 712 -5.56 -40.08 -14.85
N ASP A 713 -6.63 -39.63 -14.19
CA ASP A 713 -7.31 -38.40 -14.58
C ASP A 713 -6.43 -37.16 -14.33
N GLY A 714 -6.51 -36.22 -15.26
CA GLY A 714 -5.78 -34.95 -15.20
C GLY A 714 -6.28 -34.06 -14.08
N LEU A 715 -5.32 -33.47 -13.35
CA LEU A 715 -5.60 -32.38 -12.44
C LEU A 715 -5.99 -31.13 -13.21
N ASN A 716 -6.88 -30.36 -12.62
CA ASN A 716 -7.29 -29.08 -13.14
C ASN A 716 -7.31 -28.02 -12.03
N GLN A 717 -7.57 -26.77 -12.41
CA GLN A 717 -7.99 -25.75 -11.47
C GLN A 717 -9.52 -25.61 -11.48
N TRP A 718 -10.09 -25.24 -10.35
CA TRP A 718 -11.50 -24.97 -10.23
C TRP A 718 -11.78 -23.89 -9.17
N THR A 719 -12.90 -23.21 -9.30
CA THR A 719 -13.42 -22.29 -8.28
C THR A 719 -13.52 -23.04 -6.95
N ALA A 720 -12.98 -22.45 -5.88
CA ALA A 720 -12.97 -23.11 -4.58
C ALA A 720 -14.40 -23.43 -4.13
N ASP A 721 -14.67 -24.71 -3.88
CA ASP A 721 -15.96 -25.22 -3.39
C ASP A 721 -15.84 -25.91 -2.02
N GLY A 722 -14.61 -26.00 -1.48
CA GLY A 722 -14.35 -26.57 -0.17
C GLY A 722 -14.41 -28.10 -0.13
N GLY A 723 -14.51 -28.77 -1.29
CA GLY A 723 -14.48 -30.23 -1.38
C GLY A 723 -13.15 -30.84 -0.96
N ASP A 724 -13.20 -32.08 -0.47
CA ASP A 724 -12.01 -32.89 -0.15
C ASP A 724 -11.15 -33.19 -1.39
N ASN A 725 -11.76 -33.14 -2.57
CA ASN A 725 -11.10 -33.24 -3.87
C ASN A 725 -10.27 -31.98 -4.22
N GLN A 726 -10.47 -30.86 -3.53
CA GLN A 726 -9.65 -29.65 -3.66
C GLN A 726 -8.64 -29.49 -2.50
N SER A 727 -8.59 -30.47 -1.60
CA SER A 727 -7.75 -30.45 -0.40
C SER A 727 -6.56 -31.41 -0.55
N TRP A 728 -5.38 -30.96 -0.13
CA TRP A 728 -4.10 -31.64 -0.38
C TRP A 728 -3.22 -31.69 0.86
N LYS A 729 -2.63 -32.84 1.17
CA LYS A 729 -1.63 -33.00 2.23
C LYS A 729 -0.23 -32.99 1.61
N LEU A 730 0.69 -32.26 2.24
CA LEU A 730 2.12 -32.37 1.94
C LEU A 730 2.70 -33.51 2.79
N VAL A 731 3.00 -34.64 2.15
CA VAL A 731 3.60 -35.79 2.81
C VAL A 731 5.09 -35.81 2.48
N PRO A 732 6.00 -35.81 3.48
CA PRO A 732 7.44 -35.92 3.21
C PRO A 732 7.78 -37.15 2.36
N SER A 733 8.58 -36.96 1.31
CA SER A 733 9.11 -38.07 0.51
C SER A 733 10.26 -38.78 1.25
N SER A 734 10.64 -39.97 0.76
CA SER A 734 11.88 -40.65 1.17
C SER A 734 13.14 -39.84 0.82
N THR A 735 13.05 -38.89 -0.11
CA THR A 735 14.13 -37.98 -0.45
C THR A 735 13.98 -36.66 0.31
N ASN A 736 14.97 -36.34 1.13
CA ASN A 736 14.98 -35.11 1.95
C ASN A 736 14.76 -33.85 1.08
N GLY A 737 13.89 -32.94 1.54
CA GLY A 737 13.56 -31.70 0.84
C GLY A 737 12.46 -31.82 -0.24
N TYR A 738 11.88 -33.00 -0.45
CA TYR A 738 10.77 -33.23 -1.39
C TYR A 738 9.52 -33.73 -0.67
N HIS A 739 8.35 -33.43 -1.23
CA HIS A 739 7.05 -33.81 -0.71
C HIS A 739 6.18 -34.42 -1.80
N GLN A 740 5.31 -35.35 -1.42
CA GLN A 740 4.18 -35.79 -2.24
C GLN A 740 2.98 -34.90 -1.94
N LEU A 741 2.30 -34.43 -3.00
CA LEU A 741 1.01 -33.75 -2.89
C LEU A 741 -0.10 -34.79 -2.92
N VAL A 742 -0.64 -35.15 -1.75
CA VAL A 742 -1.64 -36.22 -1.61
C VAL A 742 -3.03 -35.62 -1.49
N ASN A 743 -3.92 -35.93 -2.43
CA ASN A 743 -5.30 -35.46 -2.39
C ASN A 743 -6.06 -36.09 -1.20
N VAL A 744 -6.83 -35.29 -0.46
CA VAL A 744 -7.55 -35.76 0.73
C VAL A 744 -8.64 -36.77 0.37
N ARG A 745 -9.37 -36.56 -0.73
CA ARG A 745 -10.44 -37.48 -1.15
C ARG A 745 -9.91 -38.84 -1.59
N THR A 746 -8.94 -38.85 -2.50
CA THR A 746 -8.50 -40.09 -3.17
C THR A 746 -7.33 -40.77 -2.47
N GLY A 747 -6.58 -40.05 -1.63
CA GLY A 747 -5.30 -40.53 -1.09
C GLY A 747 -4.19 -40.66 -2.15
N TRP A 748 -4.40 -40.14 -3.36
CA TRP A 748 -3.47 -40.26 -4.48
C TRP A 748 -2.62 -38.99 -4.67
N CYS A 749 -1.46 -39.18 -5.29
CA CYS A 749 -0.48 -38.12 -5.51
C CYS A 749 -0.77 -37.32 -6.78
N ALA A 750 -0.38 -36.05 -6.79
CA ALA A 750 -0.11 -35.32 -8.02
C ALA A 750 1.11 -35.92 -8.71
N ASP A 751 0.90 -36.54 -9.87
CA ASP A 751 1.87 -37.35 -10.59
C ASP A 751 2.07 -36.79 -12.00
N VAL A 752 3.32 -36.57 -12.42
CA VAL A 752 3.59 -36.25 -13.83
C VAL A 752 3.47 -37.53 -14.66
N LYS A 753 2.44 -37.57 -15.52
CA LYS A 753 2.04 -38.75 -16.30
C LYS A 753 3.24 -39.39 -17.00
N ASP A 754 3.34 -40.72 -16.87
CA ASP A 754 4.39 -41.57 -17.45
C ASP A 754 5.83 -41.16 -17.06
N ALA A 755 5.99 -40.44 -15.94
CA ALA A 755 7.25 -39.83 -15.51
C ALA A 755 7.92 -38.97 -16.61
N SER A 756 7.09 -38.39 -17.49
CA SER A 756 7.55 -37.60 -18.62
C SER A 756 8.37 -36.40 -18.19
N THR A 757 9.32 -35.99 -19.01
CA THR A 757 10.08 -34.74 -18.85
C THR A 757 9.72 -33.71 -19.92
N ALA A 758 8.72 -33.99 -20.76
CA ALA A 758 8.28 -33.10 -21.83
C ALA A 758 7.52 -31.88 -21.30
N ASP A 759 7.64 -30.76 -22.01
CA ASP A 759 6.86 -29.56 -21.80
C ASP A 759 5.37 -29.87 -22.06
N GLY A 760 4.49 -29.48 -21.14
CA GLY A 760 3.05 -29.69 -21.29
C GLY A 760 2.57 -31.08 -20.88
N ALA A 761 3.45 -31.95 -20.35
CA ALA A 761 3.01 -33.22 -19.82
C ALA A 761 1.97 -33.01 -18.70
N ALA A 762 0.88 -33.77 -18.77
CA ALA A 762 -0.23 -33.66 -17.82
C ALA A 762 0.21 -34.06 -16.41
N VAL A 763 -0.27 -33.32 -15.42
CA VAL A 763 -0.22 -33.74 -14.02
C VAL A 763 -1.55 -34.43 -13.72
N ILE A 764 -1.47 -35.69 -13.33
CA ILE A 764 -2.59 -36.59 -13.12
C ILE A 764 -2.67 -37.02 -11.65
N GLN A 765 -3.75 -37.72 -11.29
CA GLN A 765 -3.82 -38.41 -10.01
C GLN A 765 -3.40 -39.86 -10.13
N TRP A 766 -2.47 -40.27 -9.28
CA TRP A 766 -1.98 -41.65 -9.26
C TRP A 766 -1.67 -42.13 -7.85
N PRO A 767 -1.94 -43.42 -7.52
CA PRO A 767 -1.50 -44.00 -6.25
C PRO A 767 -0.02 -43.76 -5.97
N ALA A 768 0.35 -43.60 -4.70
CA ALA A 768 1.74 -43.39 -4.32
C ALA A 768 2.61 -44.58 -4.78
N THR A 769 3.58 -44.32 -5.65
CA THR A 769 4.57 -45.29 -6.14
C THR A 769 5.95 -45.05 -5.55
N GLY A 770 6.17 -43.89 -4.93
CA GLY A 770 7.50 -43.43 -4.49
C GLY A 770 8.41 -42.99 -5.63
N GLY A 771 7.87 -42.87 -6.85
CA GLY A 771 8.60 -42.39 -8.03
C GLY A 771 8.93 -40.90 -7.96
N SER A 772 10.07 -40.50 -8.53
CA SER A 772 10.50 -39.10 -8.56
C SER A 772 9.56 -38.16 -9.32
N ASN A 773 8.64 -38.69 -10.13
CA ASN A 773 7.60 -37.94 -10.83
C ASN A 773 6.41 -37.56 -9.92
N GLN A 774 6.35 -38.09 -8.69
CA GLN A 774 5.37 -37.74 -7.65
C GLN A 774 5.94 -36.79 -6.59
N ASP A 775 7.24 -36.53 -6.66
CA ASP A 775 7.97 -35.73 -5.68
C ASP A 775 8.09 -34.29 -6.15
N TRP A 776 7.65 -33.37 -5.30
CA TRP A 776 7.63 -31.94 -5.54
C TRP A 776 8.46 -31.22 -4.50
N GLN A 777 9.38 -30.39 -4.95
CA GLN A 777 10.07 -29.42 -4.12
C GLN A 777 9.22 -28.17 -4.03
N ILE A 778 8.87 -27.77 -2.82
CA ILE A 778 8.08 -26.58 -2.55
C ILE A 778 9.05 -25.42 -2.32
N LEU A 779 9.17 -24.53 -3.31
CA LEU A 779 10.11 -23.41 -3.25
C LEU A 779 9.34 -22.11 -3.06
N ALA A 780 9.60 -21.41 -1.97
CA ALA A 780 9.07 -20.07 -1.73
C ALA A 780 9.61 -19.10 -2.80
N LEU A 781 8.76 -18.18 -3.24
CA LEU A 781 9.05 -17.10 -4.19
C LEU A 781 9.22 -15.75 -3.51
#